data_AF-L8LNN1-F1
#
_entry.id   AF-L8LNN1-F1
#
_cell.length_a   1.000
_cell.length_b   1.000
_cell.length_c   1.000
_cell.angle_alpha   90.00
_cell.angle_beta   90.00
_cell.angle_gamma   90.00
#
_symmetry.space_group_name_H-M   'P 1'
#
loop_
_entity.id
_entity.type
_entity.pdbx_description
1 polymer ?
#
loop_
_entity_poly.entity_id
_entity_poly.type
_entity_poly.pdbx_seq_one_letter_code
_entity_poly.pdbx_strand_id
1 'polypeptide(L)'
;MKKLLKRLTQIAGLVTLVLPLSTNPALALMDKLGVVKSADNVKQWSEITSRLTLMNIDYCIVDANTLVSSSDLNNVRVLLLPNVENINGAQAEAMERWMVQGGKFIVAGPTGNLAQAEVRSQLKDIFGAYWGYPLSFPATLEPQPEQTWISYDGLGATLNGGVLIPSTFDSEVAAVWLAEGKPAGVVFNQSAVFFGWRWGLDAVSSASTDIAWLTAALNYHGDYINTSSRNLDPQPCNADTGNEQLTFPDWQKQNQKRETKSSVSLEQVQAMNRELEGLIGRFQTTLNMAAALNQKQDLPTTEVVAKFLNSSQPTSIAFTSEYPELNSESYQVLREAKKKHEQFLELIRQQEYQKARQKWFQTRSLLLDNYPTHRPLAQAEIRAMWLDRGTIVKAQSPEELVRIFNRMSQAGINTVFLETLNASYPIYPSQIAPEQNPLVKNWDPLATAVNLAHERGMELHAWVWVFAAANEVHNNIINRPRNYLGPVLSLNPHWLMTNKQGQAFDYSTGQKKAFYDPANQEVQNYLLSLLTEISTNYEVDGIHLDYIRYPFQKPEANQSYGYSRESSLQFKALTGVDPQTLNINHHLWDDWTEFRTNQVNNFVFTASRKLKEKRPDLILSTAVFPIPKQQRLDSIQQHWEYWAQQEWIDLVVLMSYGFNNEELSLNTTDLLEESEIDSTLIISGIRINENDAVTVDKMQLLRNLPTDGYALFAAEGFGPGLERMLRQTQGDLNYPLPYRQPFVALAKRYQGLQKEWGFLLTYNQLQMDNKTMQEWSEEVDFLANSLNRLAEDPSSKNLLSAQIHLSSFRRKFDYWMWEHQSDNAYQVKSWQNRLAGLEKLLNYASRTID
;
A
#
# COMPACT_ATOMS: atom_id res chain seq x y z
N MET A 1 -43.74 18.62 -57.36
CA MET A 1 -43.98 17.61 -58.41
C MET A 1 -42.94 16.52 -58.30
N LYS A 2 -43.41 15.28 -58.45
CA LYS A 2 -42.70 14.00 -58.57
C LYS A 2 -41.28 14.14 -59.15
N LYS A 3 -40.24 13.61 -58.51
CA LYS A 3 -39.78 12.21 -58.56
C LYS A 3 -39.51 11.72 -60.01
N LEU A 4 -38.27 11.23 -60.20
CA LEU A 4 -37.78 10.35 -61.29
C LEU A 4 -37.60 11.05 -62.67
N LEU A 5 -36.56 10.76 -63.46
CA LEU A 5 -35.93 9.48 -63.80
C LEU A 5 -34.41 9.67 -64.06
N LYS A 6 -33.55 8.86 -63.41
CA LYS A 6 -32.76 7.76 -64.02
C LYS A 6 -31.86 8.20 -65.19
N ARG A 7 -30.57 8.42 -64.93
CA ARG A 7 -29.44 7.46 -64.98
C ARG A 7 -29.09 7.01 -66.40
N LEU A 8 -27.82 7.22 -66.77
CA LEU A 8 -26.82 6.29 -67.37
C LEU A 8 -25.76 7.15 -68.10
N THR A 9 -24.51 7.28 -67.60
CA THR A 9 -23.27 6.55 -68.01
C THR A 9 -23.06 6.54 -69.54
N GLN A 10 -21.91 6.87 -70.15
CA GLN A 10 -20.51 6.60 -69.83
C GLN A 10 -19.58 7.19 -70.95
N ILE A 11 -18.26 7.26 -70.69
CA ILE A 11 -17.10 7.21 -71.63
C ILE A 11 -16.48 8.52 -72.21
N ALA A 12 -15.36 8.89 -71.56
CA ALA A 12 -13.97 9.14 -72.01
C ALA A 12 -13.57 9.84 -73.34
N GLY A 13 -12.61 10.78 -73.19
CA GLY A 13 -11.52 11.19 -74.12
C GLY A 13 -11.75 12.52 -74.84
N LEU A 14 -10.80 13.46 -75.02
CA LEU A 14 -9.35 13.51 -74.88
C LEU A 14 -8.87 14.99 -75.15
N VAL A 15 -7.79 15.47 -74.47
CA VAL A 15 -6.66 16.32 -74.99
C VAL A 15 -6.97 17.76 -75.48
N THR A 16 -6.26 18.87 -75.18
CA THR A 16 -5.03 19.26 -74.45
C THR A 16 -5.01 20.81 -74.36
N LEU A 17 -4.43 21.40 -73.30
CA LEU A 17 -3.37 22.41 -73.43
C LEU A 17 -2.61 22.57 -72.09
N VAL A 18 -1.28 22.55 -72.16
CA VAL A 18 -0.33 22.67 -71.05
C VAL A 18 0.43 23.99 -71.19
N LEU A 19 0.67 24.69 -70.07
CA LEU A 19 1.96 25.24 -69.61
C LEU A 19 1.77 25.92 -68.23
N PRO A 20 2.83 26.08 -67.40
CA PRO A 20 2.90 25.42 -66.10
C PRO A 20 2.87 26.41 -64.93
N LEU A 21 2.26 26.02 -63.81
CA LEU A 21 2.50 26.63 -62.52
C LEU A 21 3.37 25.67 -61.71
N SER A 22 4.55 26.17 -61.35
CA SER A 22 5.52 25.56 -60.48
C SER A 22 4.87 24.95 -59.24
N THR A 23 4.92 23.63 -59.12
CA THR A 23 4.82 22.96 -57.82
C THR A 23 6.09 23.31 -57.06
N ASN A 24 6.00 24.27 -56.15
CA ASN A 24 6.91 24.26 -55.01
C ASN A 24 6.54 22.99 -54.21
N PRO A 25 7.47 22.03 -54.02
CA PRO A 25 7.25 21.00 -53.02
C PRO A 25 7.34 21.73 -51.69
N ALA A 26 6.20 22.00 -51.05
CA ALA A 26 6.22 22.13 -49.61
C ALA A 26 6.75 20.79 -49.11
N LEU A 27 8.01 20.79 -48.66
CA LEU A 27 8.66 19.66 -48.00
C LEU A 27 7.69 19.16 -46.94
N ALA A 28 7.20 17.93 -47.13
CA ALA A 28 6.41 17.25 -46.12
C ALA A 28 7.28 17.15 -44.86
N LEU A 29 6.87 17.81 -43.78
CA LEU A 29 7.44 17.61 -42.45
C LEU A 29 7.41 16.11 -42.16
N MET A 30 8.58 15.50 -42.01
CA MET A 30 8.69 14.08 -41.66
C MET A 30 8.24 13.89 -40.21
N ASP A 31 7.08 13.28 -40.01
CA ASP A 31 6.60 12.81 -38.71
C ASP A 31 7.55 11.72 -38.16
N LYS A 32 8.48 12.06 -37.26
CA LYS A 32 9.40 11.07 -36.65
C LYS A 32 8.91 10.60 -35.28
N LEU A 33 9.12 9.31 -35.01
CA LEU A 33 9.03 8.73 -33.66
C LEU A 33 10.29 9.13 -32.87
N GLY A 34 10.14 9.78 -31.72
CA GLY A 34 11.25 9.99 -30.79
C GLY A 34 11.38 8.76 -29.89
N VAL A 35 12.58 8.21 -29.75
CA VAL A 35 12.83 7.05 -28.86
C VAL A 35 13.83 7.45 -27.79
N VAL A 36 13.40 7.38 -26.53
CA VAL A 36 14.23 7.81 -25.39
C VAL A 36 15.29 6.77 -25.07
N LYS A 37 16.56 7.19 -25.12
CA LYS A 37 17.70 6.43 -24.63
C LYS A 37 18.13 6.97 -23.28
N SER A 38 18.23 6.11 -22.27
CA SER A 38 18.63 6.47 -20.91
C SER A 38 19.65 5.48 -20.35
N ALA A 39 20.17 5.77 -19.15
CA ALA A 39 21.01 4.83 -18.41
C ALA A 39 20.29 3.50 -18.08
N ASP A 40 18.96 3.52 -18.00
CA ASP A 40 18.15 2.37 -17.62
C ASP A 40 18.03 1.34 -18.75
N ASN A 41 18.01 1.80 -20.01
CA ASN A 41 17.77 0.96 -21.18
C ASN A 41 19.00 0.81 -22.11
N VAL A 42 20.12 1.49 -21.83
CA VAL A 42 21.32 1.43 -22.68
C VAL A 42 21.86 0.01 -22.88
N LYS A 43 21.74 -0.86 -21.88
CA LYS A 43 22.18 -2.26 -21.96
C LYS A 43 21.31 -3.12 -22.87
N GLN A 44 20.06 -2.73 -23.09
CA GLN A 44 19.09 -3.44 -23.94
C GLN A 44 18.88 -2.71 -25.28
N TRP A 45 19.66 -1.66 -25.54
CA TRP A 45 19.44 -0.77 -26.67
C TRP A 45 19.46 -1.50 -28.01
N SER A 46 20.36 -2.47 -28.20
CA SER A 46 20.42 -3.28 -29.43
C SER A 46 19.14 -4.06 -29.72
N GLU A 47 18.50 -4.61 -28.68
CA GLU A 47 17.25 -5.38 -28.79
C GLU A 47 16.04 -4.46 -29.07
N ILE A 48 16.01 -3.28 -28.44
CA ILE A 48 15.04 -2.21 -28.70
C ILE A 48 15.14 -1.75 -30.16
N THR A 49 16.35 -1.42 -30.63
CA THR A 49 16.56 -0.95 -32.00
C THR A 49 16.29 -2.04 -33.03
N SER A 50 16.58 -3.31 -32.72
CA SER A 50 16.28 -4.43 -33.61
C SER A 50 14.78 -4.53 -33.92
N ARG A 51 13.91 -4.34 -32.91
CA ARG A 51 12.46 -4.33 -33.11
C ARG A 51 12.00 -3.14 -33.95
N LEU A 52 12.53 -1.95 -33.68
CA LEU A 52 12.21 -0.75 -34.48
C LEU A 52 12.64 -0.90 -35.94
N THR A 53 13.81 -1.50 -36.19
CA THR A 53 14.28 -1.82 -37.54
C THR A 53 13.37 -2.82 -38.25
N LEU A 54 12.87 -3.84 -37.55
CA LEU A 54 11.91 -4.80 -38.11
C LEU A 54 10.57 -4.15 -38.50
N MET A 55 10.18 -3.06 -37.82
CA MET A 55 8.96 -2.29 -38.14
C MET A 55 9.13 -1.33 -39.33
N ASN A 56 10.37 -1.06 -39.74
CA ASN A 56 10.70 -0.09 -40.79
C ASN A 56 10.10 1.32 -40.53
N ILE A 57 10.17 1.78 -39.28
CA ILE A 57 9.69 3.12 -38.86
C ILE A 57 10.87 4.10 -38.84
N ASP A 58 10.67 5.32 -39.36
CA ASP A 58 11.64 6.41 -39.20
C ASP A 58 11.56 6.98 -37.78
N TYR A 59 12.68 6.91 -37.05
CA TYR A 59 12.78 7.37 -35.67
C TYR A 59 14.09 8.11 -35.43
N CYS A 60 14.10 8.97 -34.42
CA CYS A 60 15.29 9.65 -33.94
C CYS A 60 15.52 9.36 -32.45
N ILE A 61 16.76 9.48 -31.99
CA ILE A 61 17.13 9.21 -30.59
C ILE A 61 16.99 10.49 -29.77
N VAL A 62 16.25 10.39 -28.67
CA VAL A 62 16.20 11.41 -27.62
C VAL A 62 17.08 10.94 -26.47
N ASP A 63 18.23 11.58 -26.24
CA ASP A 63 19.04 11.28 -25.05
C ASP A 63 18.37 11.89 -23.83
N ALA A 64 18.01 11.05 -22.86
CA ALA A 64 17.33 11.47 -21.64
C ALA A 64 18.10 12.56 -20.88
N ASN A 65 19.44 12.57 -20.92
CA ASN A 65 20.26 13.59 -20.26
C ASN A 65 20.10 14.98 -20.89
N THR A 66 19.66 15.03 -22.14
CA THR A 66 19.45 16.27 -22.89
C THR A 66 18.00 16.73 -22.93
N LEU A 67 17.05 15.90 -22.47
CA LEU A 67 15.63 16.23 -22.41
C LEU A 67 15.31 17.09 -21.20
N VAL A 68 15.54 18.39 -21.30
CA VAL A 68 15.31 19.35 -20.20
C VAL A 68 14.39 20.50 -20.59
N SER A 69 13.97 20.56 -21.85
CA SER A 69 13.03 21.54 -22.40
C SER A 69 12.10 20.88 -23.42
N SER A 70 10.88 21.40 -23.58
CA SER A 70 9.97 20.95 -24.63
C SER A 70 10.54 21.16 -26.04
N SER A 71 11.48 22.10 -26.20
CA SER A 71 12.18 22.35 -27.46
C SER A 71 13.03 21.18 -27.94
N ASP A 72 13.46 20.31 -27.02
CA ASP A 72 14.24 19.11 -27.33
C ASP A 72 13.42 18.04 -28.05
N LEU A 73 12.10 18.26 -28.15
CA LEU A 73 11.12 17.41 -28.80
C LEU A 73 10.42 18.10 -29.99
N ASN A 74 10.94 19.23 -30.49
CA ASN A 74 10.30 20.06 -31.52
C ASN A 74 10.00 19.33 -32.85
N ASN A 75 10.73 18.24 -33.15
CA ASN A 75 10.56 17.42 -34.35
C ASN A 75 9.94 16.05 -34.05
N VAL A 76 9.45 15.86 -32.81
CA VAL A 76 8.90 14.60 -32.32
C VAL A 76 7.41 14.78 -32.06
N ARG A 77 6.60 13.89 -32.63
CA ARG A 77 5.14 13.89 -32.47
C ARG A 77 4.65 12.84 -31.48
N VAL A 78 5.29 11.67 -31.50
CA VAL A 78 5.10 10.60 -30.54
C VAL A 78 6.45 10.30 -29.89
N LEU A 79 6.48 10.20 -28.56
CA LEU A 79 7.66 9.88 -27.78
C LEU A 79 7.50 8.48 -27.15
N LEU A 80 8.38 7.56 -27.54
CA LEU A 80 8.49 6.22 -26.95
C LEU A 80 9.48 6.24 -25.78
N LEU A 81 9.02 5.83 -24.60
CA LEU A 81 9.83 5.64 -23.39
C LEU A 81 9.96 4.15 -23.05
N PRO A 82 10.93 3.43 -23.65
CA PRO A 82 11.11 2.02 -23.37
C PRO A 82 11.90 1.86 -22.06
N ASN A 83 11.21 1.52 -20.98
CA ASN A 83 11.81 1.13 -19.69
C ASN A 83 12.65 2.24 -19.02
N VAL A 84 12.19 3.49 -19.08
CA VAL A 84 12.91 4.66 -18.54
C VAL A 84 12.49 4.88 -17.08
N GLU A 85 13.12 4.17 -16.15
CA GLU A 85 12.69 4.13 -14.74
C GLU A 85 13.01 5.42 -13.98
N ASN A 86 14.11 6.08 -14.32
CA ASN A 86 14.56 7.30 -13.64
C ASN A 86 14.23 8.53 -14.47
N ILE A 87 13.33 9.36 -13.95
CA ILE A 87 12.91 10.64 -14.55
C ILE A 87 13.01 11.70 -13.46
N ASN A 88 13.68 12.82 -13.75
CA ASN A 88 13.81 13.96 -12.85
C ASN A 88 12.77 15.05 -13.14
N GLY A 89 12.68 16.05 -12.26
CA GLY A 89 11.67 17.12 -12.39
C GLY A 89 11.78 17.93 -13.68
N ALA A 90 12.99 18.24 -14.15
CA ALA A 90 13.17 18.99 -15.39
C ALA A 90 12.70 18.20 -16.62
N GLN A 91 12.97 16.89 -16.65
CA GLN A 91 12.49 15.99 -17.69
C GLN A 91 10.95 15.87 -17.67
N ALA A 92 10.35 15.71 -16.49
CA ALA A 92 8.89 15.64 -16.34
C ALA A 92 8.20 16.93 -16.78
N GLU A 93 8.73 18.09 -16.39
CA GLU A 93 8.22 19.39 -16.81
C GLU A 93 8.36 19.60 -18.34
N ALA A 94 9.49 19.21 -18.93
CA ALA A 94 9.69 19.26 -20.37
C ALA A 94 8.66 18.40 -21.12
N MET A 95 8.43 17.17 -20.65
CA MET A 95 7.44 16.25 -21.21
C MET A 95 6.01 16.78 -21.05
N GLU A 96 5.65 17.34 -19.90
CA GLU A 96 4.33 17.92 -19.66
C GLU A 96 4.07 19.10 -20.60
N ARG A 97 5.01 20.04 -20.72
CA ARG A 97 4.88 21.20 -21.62
C ARG A 97 4.75 20.76 -23.08
N TRP A 98 5.50 19.75 -23.49
CA TRP A 98 5.39 19.17 -24.83
C TRP A 98 4.05 18.45 -25.06
N MET A 99 3.54 17.72 -24.06
CA MET A 99 2.22 17.09 -24.11
C MET A 99 1.10 18.11 -24.29
N VAL A 100 1.16 19.22 -23.56
CA VAL A 100 0.18 20.32 -23.67
C VAL A 100 0.16 20.93 -25.08
N GLN A 101 1.30 20.90 -25.79
CA GLN A 101 1.38 21.34 -27.18
C GLN A 101 0.75 20.33 -28.16
N GLY A 102 0.43 19.12 -27.72
CA GLY A 102 -0.19 18.07 -28.54
C GLY A 102 0.67 16.82 -28.71
N GLY A 103 1.84 16.75 -28.06
CA GLY A 103 2.70 15.58 -28.04
C GLY A 103 2.02 14.35 -27.41
N LYS A 104 2.42 13.15 -27.88
CA LYS A 104 1.82 11.87 -27.47
C LYS A 104 2.86 10.89 -26.94
N PHE A 105 2.52 10.09 -25.94
CA PHE A 105 3.42 9.13 -25.33
C PHE A 105 3.08 7.69 -25.71
N ILE A 106 4.12 6.88 -25.83
CA ILE A 106 4.05 5.43 -25.71
C ILE A 106 5.03 5.05 -24.61
N VAL A 107 4.53 4.48 -23.52
CA VAL A 107 5.26 4.23 -22.29
C VAL A 107 5.33 2.73 -22.04
N ALA A 108 6.47 2.22 -21.59
CA ALA A 108 6.59 0.78 -21.32
C ALA A 108 7.36 0.49 -20.03
N GLY A 109 7.00 -0.60 -19.38
CA GLY A 109 7.70 -1.13 -18.23
C GLY A 109 7.56 -0.23 -16.98
N PRO A 110 8.44 -0.37 -15.99
CA PRO A 110 8.42 0.45 -14.77
C PRO A 110 8.88 1.90 -14.98
N THR A 111 8.51 2.53 -16.11
CA THR A 111 8.89 3.90 -16.45
C THR A 111 8.43 4.89 -15.37
N GLY A 112 9.36 5.73 -14.90
CA GLY A 112 9.14 6.69 -13.81
C GLY A 112 9.11 6.09 -12.40
N ASN A 113 9.23 4.78 -12.22
CA ASN A 113 9.07 4.15 -10.90
C ASN A 113 10.18 4.53 -9.90
N LEU A 114 11.38 4.87 -10.40
CA LEU A 114 12.53 5.30 -9.59
C LEU A 114 12.62 6.83 -9.45
N ALA A 115 11.67 7.59 -9.99
CA ALA A 115 11.62 9.05 -9.85
C ALA A 115 11.30 9.50 -8.41
N GLN A 116 11.59 10.78 -8.10
CA GLN A 116 11.20 11.42 -6.85
C GLN A 116 9.66 11.47 -6.71
N ALA A 117 9.14 11.55 -5.49
CA ALA A 117 7.71 11.38 -5.22
C ALA A 117 6.82 12.38 -5.97
N GLU A 118 7.22 13.65 -5.98
CA GLU A 118 6.54 14.75 -6.68
C GLU A 118 6.54 14.49 -8.19
N VAL A 119 7.66 14.05 -8.73
CA VAL A 119 7.82 13.70 -10.15
C VAL A 119 6.97 12.49 -10.52
N ARG A 120 6.87 11.48 -9.65
CA ARG A 120 5.96 10.33 -9.86
C ARG A 120 4.50 10.76 -9.90
N SER A 121 4.12 11.73 -9.06
CA SER A 121 2.75 12.28 -9.10
C SER A 121 2.49 12.96 -10.43
N GLN A 122 3.41 13.80 -10.89
CA GLN A 122 3.32 14.48 -12.18
C GLN A 122 3.24 13.49 -13.36
N LEU A 123 4.07 12.43 -13.35
CA LEU A 123 4.06 11.41 -14.40
C LEU A 123 2.77 10.59 -14.44
N LYS A 124 2.10 10.39 -13.30
CA LYS A 124 0.77 9.77 -13.25
C LYS A 124 -0.26 10.60 -14.02
N ASP A 125 -0.17 11.92 -13.95
CA ASP A 125 -1.06 12.81 -14.68
C ASP A 125 -0.70 12.86 -16.18
N ILE A 126 0.59 12.89 -16.51
CA ILE A 126 1.09 12.91 -17.89
C ILE A 126 0.72 11.61 -18.63
N PHE A 127 0.94 10.44 -18.02
CA PHE A 127 0.77 9.15 -18.68
C PHE A 127 -0.61 8.53 -18.50
N GLY A 128 -1.44 9.07 -17.60
CA GLY A 128 -2.75 8.49 -17.27
C GLY A 128 -2.68 7.13 -16.57
N ALA A 129 -1.50 6.59 -16.32
CA ALA A 129 -1.31 5.38 -15.53
C ALA A 129 0.09 5.35 -14.93
N TYR A 130 0.31 4.44 -13.99
CA TYR A 130 1.64 4.13 -13.49
C TYR A 130 1.83 2.63 -13.27
N TRP A 131 3.09 2.22 -13.26
CA TRP A 131 3.48 0.88 -12.88
C TRP A 131 3.19 0.64 -11.40
N GLY A 132 2.25 -0.24 -11.08
CA GLY A 132 1.91 -0.60 -9.71
C GLY A 132 2.91 -1.59 -9.13
N TYR A 133 2.96 -2.79 -9.71
CA TYR A 133 3.82 -3.87 -9.26
C TYR A 133 4.03 -4.92 -10.36
N PRO A 134 5.18 -5.61 -10.38
CA PRO A 134 5.40 -6.71 -11.31
C PRO A 134 4.46 -7.88 -10.99
N LEU A 135 4.05 -8.62 -12.02
CA LEU A 135 3.39 -9.90 -11.83
C LEU A 135 4.38 -10.89 -11.22
N SER A 136 3.86 -11.80 -10.39
CA SER A 136 4.69 -12.85 -9.80
C SER A 136 5.12 -13.90 -10.83
N PHE A 137 4.38 -14.01 -11.95
CA PHE A 137 4.59 -14.98 -13.03
C PHE A 137 4.24 -14.36 -14.39
N PRO A 138 4.77 -14.91 -15.50
CA PRO A 138 4.24 -14.60 -16.82
C PRO A 138 2.73 -14.84 -16.89
N ALA A 139 1.99 -13.90 -17.45
CA ALA A 139 0.54 -14.01 -17.64
C ALA A 139 0.18 -13.70 -19.09
N THR A 140 -0.91 -14.30 -19.57
CA THR A 140 -1.45 -14.01 -20.90
C THR A 140 -2.15 -12.67 -20.89
N LEU A 141 -1.73 -11.78 -21.80
CA LEU A 141 -2.41 -10.51 -22.04
C LEU A 141 -3.66 -10.76 -22.89
N GLU A 142 -4.83 -10.35 -22.40
CA GLU A 142 -6.12 -10.46 -23.07
C GLU A 142 -6.60 -9.06 -23.51
N PRO A 143 -6.56 -8.74 -24.82
CA PRO A 143 -7.16 -7.53 -25.38
C PRO A 143 -8.65 -7.42 -25.06
N GLN A 144 -9.10 -6.22 -24.72
CA GLN A 144 -10.51 -5.96 -24.43
C GLN A 144 -11.35 -5.89 -25.72
N PRO A 145 -12.46 -6.64 -25.85
CA PRO A 145 -13.24 -6.74 -27.08
C PRO A 145 -13.80 -5.41 -27.61
N GLU A 146 -14.02 -4.45 -26.71
CA GLU A 146 -14.64 -3.16 -26.99
C GLU A 146 -13.67 -2.16 -27.65
N GLN A 147 -12.38 -2.49 -27.70
CA GLN A 147 -11.33 -1.60 -28.16
C GLN A 147 -11.17 -1.68 -29.68
N THR A 148 -11.64 -0.66 -30.38
CA THR A 148 -11.70 -0.64 -31.85
C THR A 148 -10.37 -0.29 -32.53
N TRP A 149 -9.37 0.16 -31.77
CA TRP A 149 -8.05 0.57 -32.28
C TRP A 149 -6.99 -0.54 -32.24
N ILE A 150 -7.30 -1.70 -31.64
CA ILE A 150 -6.41 -2.86 -31.56
C ILE A 150 -6.86 -3.97 -32.52
N SER A 151 -5.91 -4.56 -33.25
CA SER A 151 -6.13 -5.72 -34.13
C SER A 151 -5.79 -7.01 -33.40
N TYR A 152 -6.63 -8.05 -33.47
CA TYR A 152 -6.47 -9.25 -32.63
C TYR A 152 -5.29 -10.16 -32.99
N ASP A 153 -4.68 -10.00 -34.16
CA ASP A 153 -3.56 -10.85 -34.58
C ASP A 153 -2.26 -10.48 -33.84
N GLY A 154 -1.81 -11.37 -32.95
CA GLY A 154 -0.50 -11.29 -32.28
C GLY A 154 -0.44 -10.46 -30.99
N LEU A 155 -1.55 -9.86 -30.54
CA LEU A 155 -1.62 -9.08 -29.30
C LEU A 155 -1.84 -9.92 -28.03
N GLY A 156 -2.46 -11.10 -28.16
CA GLY A 156 -2.66 -12.04 -27.07
C GLY A 156 -1.41 -12.89 -26.85
N ALA A 157 -0.60 -12.56 -25.84
CA ALA A 157 0.67 -13.24 -25.58
C ALA A 157 0.91 -13.45 -24.09
N THR A 158 1.52 -14.59 -23.73
CA THR A 158 2.02 -14.85 -22.38
C THR A 158 3.41 -14.26 -22.23
N LEU A 159 3.57 -13.31 -21.31
CA LEU A 159 4.84 -12.62 -21.10
C LEU A 159 5.01 -12.15 -19.66
N ASN A 160 6.26 -11.82 -19.29
CA ASN A 160 6.57 -11.26 -17.98
C ASN A 160 6.10 -9.80 -17.93
N GLY A 161 5.03 -9.54 -17.19
CA GLY A 161 4.41 -8.22 -17.09
C GLY A 161 4.36 -7.66 -15.67
N GLY A 162 3.65 -6.55 -15.53
CA GLY A 162 3.30 -5.88 -14.30
C GLY A 162 1.94 -5.22 -14.44
N VAL A 163 1.32 -4.98 -13.30
CA VAL A 163 0.02 -4.34 -13.21
C VAL A 163 0.19 -2.84 -13.38
N LEU A 164 -0.58 -2.28 -14.31
CA LEU A 164 -0.74 -0.84 -14.44
C LEU A 164 -1.93 -0.37 -13.62
N ILE A 165 -1.78 0.78 -12.97
CA ILE A 165 -2.84 1.42 -12.20
C ILE A 165 -3.23 2.71 -12.95
N PRO A 166 -4.45 2.78 -13.51
CA PRO A 166 -4.97 4.01 -14.12
C PRO A 166 -5.00 5.15 -13.11
N SER A 167 -4.58 6.35 -13.51
CA SER A 167 -4.45 7.52 -12.62
C SER A 167 -5.24 8.75 -13.03
N THR A 168 -5.74 8.83 -14.28
CA THR A 168 -6.55 9.98 -14.74
C THR A 168 -7.98 9.57 -15.12
N PHE A 169 -8.87 10.56 -15.23
CA PHE A 169 -10.30 10.36 -15.48
C PHE A 169 -10.62 9.90 -16.92
N ASP A 170 -9.66 9.99 -17.83
CA ASP A 170 -9.75 9.57 -19.24
C ASP A 170 -8.94 8.30 -19.53
N SER A 171 -8.35 7.69 -18.51
CA SER A 171 -7.62 6.43 -18.65
C SER A 171 -8.59 5.25 -18.80
N GLU A 172 -8.31 4.40 -19.78
CA GLU A 172 -9.05 3.21 -20.13
C GLU A 172 -8.10 2.01 -20.24
N VAL A 173 -8.61 0.80 -19.99
CA VAL A 173 -7.83 -0.44 -20.06
C VAL A 173 -8.00 -1.06 -21.44
N ALA A 174 -6.91 -1.18 -22.21
CA ALA A 174 -6.94 -1.80 -23.52
C ALA A 174 -6.76 -3.32 -23.47
N ALA A 175 -6.03 -3.82 -22.47
CA ALA A 175 -5.83 -5.24 -22.24
C ALA A 175 -5.61 -5.53 -20.76
N VAL A 176 -6.04 -6.71 -20.32
CA VAL A 176 -5.89 -7.20 -18.95
C VAL A 176 -4.99 -8.42 -18.92
N TRP A 177 -4.34 -8.65 -17.79
CA TRP A 177 -3.68 -9.92 -17.54
C TRP A 177 -4.72 -10.98 -17.17
N LEU A 178 -4.63 -12.17 -17.78
CA LEU A 178 -5.34 -13.37 -17.33
C LEU A 178 -4.69 -13.89 -16.03
N ALA A 179 -4.94 -13.14 -14.96
CA ALA A 179 -4.54 -13.41 -13.59
C ALA A 179 -5.70 -13.10 -12.64
N GLU A 180 -5.56 -13.47 -11.36
CA GLU A 180 -6.56 -13.16 -10.33
C GLU A 180 -6.86 -11.66 -10.29
N GLY A 181 -8.14 -11.29 -10.32
CA GLY A 181 -8.59 -9.90 -10.40
C GLY A 181 -8.51 -9.24 -11.78
N LYS A 182 -8.07 -9.96 -12.84
CA LYS A 182 -7.89 -9.45 -14.21
C LYS A 182 -7.25 -8.05 -14.28
N PRO A 183 -6.08 -7.84 -13.65
CA PRO A 183 -5.50 -6.51 -13.52
C PRO A 183 -5.07 -5.94 -14.88
N ALA A 184 -5.01 -4.61 -14.99
CA ALA A 184 -4.69 -3.95 -16.25
C ALA A 184 -3.24 -4.22 -16.71
N GLY A 185 -3.09 -4.61 -17.97
CA GLY A 185 -1.81 -4.84 -18.63
C GLY A 185 -1.49 -3.84 -19.73
N VAL A 186 -2.49 -3.16 -20.29
CA VAL A 186 -2.31 -1.98 -21.13
C VAL A 186 -3.35 -0.94 -20.73
N VAL A 187 -2.90 0.28 -20.45
CA VAL A 187 -3.76 1.42 -20.14
C VAL A 187 -3.50 2.53 -21.15
N PHE A 188 -4.53 3.21 -21.61
CA PHE A 188 -4.40 4.30 -22.58
C PHE A 188 -5.32 5.46 -22.21
N ASN A 189 -4.98 6.64 -22.70
CA ASN A 189 -5.82 7.83 -22.66
C ASN A 189 -5.54 8.68 -23.91
N GLN A 190 -6.07 9.90 -23.96
CA GLN A 190 -5.89 10.76 -25.15
C GLN A 190 -4.44 11.11 -25.46
N SER A 191 -3.54 11.07 -24.47
CA SER A 191 -2.17 11.54 -24.57
C SER A 191 -1.14 10.41 -24.51
N ALA A 192 -1.49 9.22 -24.03
CA ALA A 192 -0.55 8.15 -23.76
C ALA A 192 -1.15 6.75 -23.98
N VAL A 193 -0.29 5.81 -24.40
CA VAL A 193 -0.53 4.37 -24.32
C VAL A 193 0.58 3.77 -23.46
N PHE A 194 0.23 3.04 -22.39
CA PHE A 194 1.16 2.47 -21.43
C PHE A 194 1.09 0.93 -21.48
N PHE A 195 2.21 0.29 -21.81
CA PHE A 195 2.44 -1.14 -21.77
C PHE A 195 2.96 -1.62 -20.41
N GLY A 196 2.25 -2.56 -19.80
CA GLY A 196 2.56 -3.20 -18.53
C GLY A 196 3.65 -4.27 -18.62
N TRP A 197 4.61 -4.15 -19.54
CA TRP A 197 5.78 -5.02 -19.58
C TRP A 197 7.00 -4.25 -20.05
N ARG A 198 8.18 -4.81 -19.81
CA ARG A 198 9.40 -4.22 -20.32
C ARG A 198 9.50 -4.46 -21.84
N TRP A 199 9.18 -3.43 -22.62
CA TRP A 199 9.18 -3.50 -24.08
C TRP A 199 10.61 -3.53 -24.61
N GLY A 200 10.87 -4.31 -25.65
CA GLY A 200 12.18 -4.30 -26.28
C GLY A 200 13.17 -5.35 -25.79
N LEU A 201 12.71 -6.34 -25.01
CA LEU A 201 13.57 -7.35 -24.38
C LEU A 201 13.12 -8.77 -24.73
N ASP A 202 14.00 -9.56 -25.34
CA ASP A 202 13.69 -10.92 -25.80
C ASP A 202 13.36 -11.89 -24.65
N ALA A 203 13.96 -11.64 -23.48
CA ALA A 203 13.66 -12.40 -22.26
C ALA A 203 12.28 -12.08 -21.65
N VAL A 204 11.60 -11.04 -22.14
CA VAL A 204 10.33 -10.54 -21.61
C VAL A 204 9.20 -10.81 -22.61
N SER A 205 9.35 -10.38 -23.86
CA SER A 205 8.33 -10.44 -24.90
C SER A 205 8.94 -10.77 -26.26
N SER A 206 8.17 -11.49 -27.10
CA SER A 206 8.58 -11.78 -28.46
C SER A 206 8.62 -10.51 -29.32
N ALA A 207 9.52 -10.47 -30.31
CA ALA A 207 9.58 -9.34 -31.25
C ALA A 207 8.23 -9.12 -31.96
N SER A 208 7.51 -10.19 -32.33
CA SER A 208 6.18 -10.09 -32.94
C SER A 208 5.14 -9.44 -32.03
N THR A 209 5.16 -9.73 -30.73
CA THR A 209 4.24 -9.13 -29.74
C THR A 209 4.53 -7.65 -29.56
N ASP A 210 5.80 -7.29 -29.38
CA ASP A 210 6.22 -5.90 -29.22
C ASP A 210 5.92 -5.05 -30.45
N ILE A 211 6.13 -5.61 -31.65
CA ILE A 211 5.80 -4.97 -32.93
C ILE A 211 4.29 -4.78 -33.06
N ALA A 212 3.48 -5.77 -32.73
CA ALA A 212 2.03 -5.68 -32.83
C ALA A 212 1.47 -4.59 -31.90
N TRP A 213 1.91 -4.55 -30.64
CA TRP A 213 1.48 -3.54 -29.68
C TRP A 213 1.97 -2.13 -30.01
N LEU A 214 3.22 -1.98 -30.44
CA LEU A 214 3.72 -0.67 -30.85
C LEU A 214 3.02 -0.17 -32.13
N THR A 215 2.73 -1.04 -33.09
CA THR A 215 1.93 -0.70 -34.28
C THR A 215 0.54 -0.21 -33.88
N ALA A 216 -0.14 -0.93 -32.98
CA ALA A 216 -1.46 -0.53 -32.51
C ALA A 216 -1.44 0.84 -31.80
N ALA A 217 -0.47 1.07 -30.92
CA ALA A 217 -0.33 2.33 -30.19
C ALA A 217 0.02 3.52 -31.11
N LEU A 218 0.84 3.30 -32.15
CA LEU A 218 1.11 4.32 -33.16
C LEU A 218 -0.15 4.66 -33.96
N ASN A 219 -0.88 3.65 -34.43
CA ASN A 219 -2.15 3.84 -35.14
C ASN A 219 -3.21 4.56 -34.30
N TYR A 220 -3.22 4.32 -32.98
CA TYR A 220 -4.08 5.04 -32.05
C TYR A 220 -3.80 6.55 -32.06
N HIS A 221 -2.53 6.94 -32.10
CA HIS A 221 -2.10 8.36 -32.12
C HIS A 221 -2.12 9.00 -33.52
N GLY A 222 -2.36 8.21 -34.58
CA GLY A 222 -2.52 8.67 -35.98
C GLY A 222 -2.08 7.62 -37.01
N ASP A 223 -2.41 7.79 -38.29
CA ASP A 223 -2.00 6.88 -39.36
C ASP A 223 -0.48 6.97 -39.63
N TYR A 224 0.33 6.25 -38.86
CA TYR A 224 1.77 6.12 -39.09
C TYR A 224 2.01 5.18 -40.28
N ILE A 225 2.12 5.76 -41.48
CA ILE A 225 2.40 5.01 -42.71
C ILE A 225 3.88 4.61 -42.73
N ASN A 226 4.13 3.32 -42.95
CA ASN A 226 5.43 2.72 -43.20
C ASN A 226 6.16 3.46 -44.32
N THR A 227 7.20 4.24 -44.00
CA THR A 227 7.94 5.03 -44.99
C THR A 227 9.01 4.16 -45.66
N SER A 228 9.10 4.25 -46.99
CA SER A 228 9.97 3.41 -47.82
C SER A 228 11.48 3.71 -47.67
N SER A 229 11.89 4.60 -46.76
CA SER A 229 13.29 5.00 -46.56
C SER A 229 13.92 4.28 -45.37
N ARG A 230 14.82 3.34 -45.65
CA ARG A 230 15.69 2.72 -44.62
C ARG A 230 16.69 3.76 -44.10
N ASN A 231 16.43 4.36 -42.95
CA ASN A 231 17.49 4.95 -42.14
C ASN A 231 18.12 3.82 -41.31
N LEU A 232 19.32 3.38 -41.69
CA LEU A 232 20.03 2.29 -41.01
C LEU A 232 20.80 2.76 -39.76
N ASP A 233 20.90 4.07 -39.52
CA ASP A 233 21.57 4.65 -38.34
C ASP A 233 20.80 5.88 -37.82
N PRO A 234 20.07 5.78 -36.69
CA PRO A 234 19.17 6.84 -36.25
C PRO A 234 19.94 7.99 -35.63
N GLN A 235 19.71 9.20 -36.15
CA GLN A 235 20.37 10.41 -35.67
C GLN A 235 19.70 10.95 -34.39
N PRO A 236 20.41 11.74 -33.56
CA PRO A 236 19.78 12.51 -32.48
C PRO A 236 18.65 13.41 -33.02
N CYS A 237 17.54 13.53 -32.29
CA CYS A 237 16.39 14.34 -32.73
C CYS A 237 16.72 15.84 -32.90
N ASN A 238 17.80 16.32 -32.26
CA ASN A 238 18.26 17.72 -32.29
C ASN A 238 19.42 17.98 -33.28
N ALA A 239 19.74 17.04 -34.17
CA ALA A 239 20.78 17.25 -35.19
C ALA A 239 20.24 18.14 -36.33
N ASP A 240 20.56 19.44 -36.28
CA ASP A 240 20.45 20.46 -37.34
C ASP A 240 19.26 20.35 -38.32
N THR A 241 18.15 21.02 -38.01
CA THR A 241 17.19 21.53 -39.01
C THR A 241 16.58 22.84 -38.51
N GLY A 242 16.57 23.87 -39.36
CA GLY A 242 16.26 25.27 -39.01
C GLY A 242 14.92 25.54 -38.32
N ASN A 243 14.84 26.74 -37.72
CA ASN A 243 13.73 27.32 -36.95
C ASN A 243 12.34 27.29 -37.64
N GLU A 244 11.72 26.12 -37.79
CA GLU A 244 10.29 26.00 -38.09
C GLU A 244 9.59 25.16 -37.02
N GLN A 245 8.75 25.81 -36.20
CA GLN A 245 7.89 25.16 -35.22
C GLN A 245 6.85 24.28 -35.92
N LEU A 246 6.76 23.00 -35.52
CA LEU A 246 5.63 22.15 -35.90
C LEU A 246 4.31 22.81 -35.45
N THR A 247 3.37 22.99 -36.38
CA THR A 247 2.00 23.38 -36.06
C THR A 247 1.16 22.14 -35.85
N PHE A 248 0.66 21.93 -34.64
CA PHE A 248 -0.25 20.83 -34.32
C PHE A 248 -1.63 21.11 -34.96
N PRO A 249 -2.30 20.11 -35.59
CA PRO A 249 -3.63 20.29 -36.14
C PRO A 249 -4.66 20.75 -35.09
N ASP A 250 -5.66 21.51 -35.52
CA ASP A 250 -6.72 22.04 -34.65
C ASP A 250 -7.76 20.93 -34.33
N TRP A 251 -7.48 20.13 -33.30
CA TRP A 251 -8.17 18.87 -32.98
C TRP A 251 -9.64 19.01 -32.52
N GLN A 252 -10.10 20.20 -32.15
CA GLN A 252 -11.50 20.41 -31.72
C GLN A 252 -12.53 20.06 -32.80
N LYS A 253 -12.16 20.09 -34.09
CA LYS A 253 -13.07 19.79 -35.21
C LYS A 253 -13.22 18.30 -35.55
N GLN A 254 -12.29 17.43 -35.15
CA GLN A 254 -12.39 15.99 -35.44
C GLN A 254 -13.13 15.19 -34.35
N ASN A 255 -13.26 15.74 -33.14
CA ASN A 255 -13.87 15.05 -31.98
C ASN A 255 -15.41 14.99 -32.00
N GLN A 256 -16.12 15.78 -32.82
CA GLN A 256 -17.58 15.72 -32.89
C GLN A 256 -18.15 14.41 -33.47
N LYS A 257 -17.31 13.48 -33.96
CA LYS A 257 -17.75 12.20 -34.55
C LYS A 257 -17.26 10.94 -33.83
N ARG A 258 -16.48 11.06 -32.73
CA ARG A 258 -15.90 9.91 -32.01
C ARG A 258 -16.17 9.96 -30.50
N GLU A 259 -17.41 10.26 -30.11
CA GLU A 259 -17.91 9.85 -28.79
C GLU A 259 -18.25 8.35 -28.84
N THR A 260 -17.24 7.49 -28.71
CA THR A 260 -17.46 6.07 -28.40
C THR A 260 -17.60 5.92 -26.90
N LYS A 261 -18.78 5.45 -26.48
CA LYS A 261 -19.19 5.11 -25.12
C LYS A 261 -18.16 4.24 -24.39
N SER A 262 -17.28 4.86 -23.60
CA SER A 262 -16.66 4.21 -22.45
C SER A 262 -17.69 4.25 -21.31
N SER A 263 -18.30 3.12 -20.97
CA SER A 263 -19.29 3.06 -19.88
C SER A 263 -18.62 2.62 -18.59
N VAL A 264 -18.48 3.53 -17.63
CA VAL A 264 -18.18 3.17 -16.23
C VAL A 264 -19.27 2.20 -15.76
N SER A 265 -18.86 1.05 -15.22
CA SER A 265 -19.80 0.04 -14.73
C SER A 265 -20.48 0.49 -13.42
N LEU A 266 -21.65 -0.09 -13.13
CA LEU A 266 -22.36 0.17 -11.87
C LEU A 266 -21.50 -0.20 -10.64
N GLU A 267 -20.74 -1.30 -10.73
CA GLU A 267 -19.86 -1.77 -9.67
C GLU A 267 -18.75 -0.76 -9.35
N GLN A 268 -18.11 -0.20 -10.40
CA GLN A 268 -17.10 0.85 -10.24
C GLN A 268 -17.67 2.10 -9.61
N VAL A 269 -18.88 2.51 -10.01
CA VAL A 269 -19.57 3.67 -9.43
C VAL A 269 -19.93 3.44 -7.96
N GLN A 270 -20.33 2.22 -7.59
CA GLN A 270 -20.59 1.85 -6.20
C GLN A 270 -19.30 1.87 -5.36
N ALA A 271 -18.18 1.37 -5.89
CA ALA A 271 -16.88 1.45 -5.23
C ALA A 271 -16.45 2.91 -5.01
N MET A 272 -16.59 3.76 -6.04
CA MET A 272 -16.35 5.20 -5.95
C MET A 272 -17.21 5.86 -4.85
N ASN A 273 -18.49 5.48 -4.74
CA ASN A 273 -19.36 5.99 -3.70
C ASN A 273 -18.86 5.61 -2.29
N ARG A 274 -18.54 4.33 -2.08
CA ARG A 274 -18.03 3.83 -0.79
C ARG A 274 -16.73 4.52 -0.40
N GLU A 275 -15.84 4.75 -1.36
CA GLU A 275 -14.60 5.49 -1.11
C GLU A 275 -14.87 6.93 -0.66
N LEU A 276 -15.76 7.67 -1.32
CA LEU A 276 -16.11 9.04 -0.93
C LEU A 276 -16.79 9.10 0.43
N GLU A 277 -17.77 8.22 0.69
CA GLU A 277 -18.44 8.13 1.99
C GLU A 277 -17.42 7.88 3.10
N GLY A 278 -16.51 6.92 2.89
CA GLY A 278 -15.43 6.63 3.81
C GLY A 278 -14.47 7.80 4.00
N LEU A 279 -14.04 8.46 2.93
CA LEU A 279 -13.09 9.58 3.00
C LEU A 279 -13.70 10.82 3.64
N ILE A 280 -14.95 11.18 3.29
CA ILE A 280 -15.70 12.27 3.92
C ILE A 280 -15.90 11.99 5.41
N GLY A 281 -16.28 10.75 5.75
CA GLY A 281 -16.45 10.32 7.13
C GLY A 281 -15.16 10.39 7.94
N ARG A 282 -14.04 9.90 7.39
CA ARG A 282 -12.71 10.00 8.03
C ARG A 282 -12.28 11.44 8.20
N PHE A 283 -12.48 12.28 7.19
CA PHE A 283 -12.15 13.69 7.27
C PHE A 283 -12.96 14.38 8.38
N GLN A 284 -14.28 14.17 8.42
CA GLN A 284 -15.17 14.74 9.45
C GLN A 284 -14.78 14.26 10.86
N THR A 285 -14.62 12.95 11.06
CA THR A 285 -14.23 12.38 12.37
C THR A 285 -12.88 12.91 12.84
N THR A 286 -11.91 13.03 11.94
CA THR A 286 -10.59 13.61 12.23
C THR A 286 -10.69 15.07 12.65
N LEU A 287 -11.49 15.88 11.97
CA LEU A 287 -11.74 17.28 12.33
C LEU A 287 -12.34 17.40 13.73
N ASN A 288 -13.41 16.64 13.99
CA ASN A 288 -14.14 16.68 15.24
C ASN A 288 -13.26 16.24 16.42
N MET A 289 -12.51 15.15 16.24
CA MET A 289 -11.57 14.66 17.24
C MET A 289 -10.53 15.72 17.59
N ALA A 290 -9.93 16.36 16.58
CA ALA A 290 -8.91 17.37 16.83
C ALA A 290 -9.46 18.61 17.53
N ALA A 291 -10.65 19.07 17.13
CA ALA A 291 -11.33 20.20 17.76
C ALA A 291 -11.70 19.89 19.21
N ALA A 292 -12.15 18.66 19.49
CA ALA A 292 -12.43 18.19 20.84
C ALA A 292 -11.17 18.16 21.73
N LEU A 293 -10.01 17.79 21.19
CA LEU A 293 -8.74 17.78 21.93
C LEU A 293 -8.23 19.19 22.30
N ASN A 294 -8.63 20.23 21.57
CA ASN A 294 -8.26 21.62 21.87
C ASN A 294 -9.03 22.23 23.05
N GLN A 295 -10.12 21.59 23.51
CA GLN A 295 -10.90 22.10 24.63
C GLN A 295 -10.09 21.99 25.94
N LYS A 296 -9.93 23.12 26.65
CA LYS A 296 -9.07 23.24 27.84
C LYS A 296 -9.64 22.58 29.10
N GLN A 297 -10.92 22.25 29.14
CA GLN A 297 -11.59 21.79 30.36
C GLN A 297 -12.34 20.48 30.12
N ASP A 298 -12.03 19.49 30.95
CA ASP A 298 -12.69 18.19 30.97
C ASP A 298 -13.91 18.30 31.90
N LEU A 299 -15.09 18.53 31.32
CA LEU A 299 -16.35 18.59 32.06
C LEU A 299 -17.06 17.22 32.00
N PRO A 300 -17.73 16.79 33.09
CA PRO A 300 -18.65 15.65 33.05
C PRO A 300 -19.70 15.86 31.96
N THR A 301 -20.07 14.79 31.25
CA THR A 301 -21.03 14.84 30.14
C THR A 301 -22.41 15.29 30.61
N THR A 302 -22.81 14.90 31.82
CA THR A 302 -24.04 15.42 32.46
C THR A 302 -24.05 16.94 32.62
N GLU A 303 -22.90 17.57 32.90
CA GLU A 303 -22.80 19.03 33.03
C GLU A 303 -22.91 19.71 31.66
N VAL A 304 -22.29 19.14 30.63
CA VAL A 304 -22.42 19.60 29.24
C VAL A 304 -23.88 19.53 28.78
N VAL A 305 -24.56 18.41 29.05
CA VAL A 305 -25.99 18.24 28.73
C VAL A 305 -26.87 19.21 29.51
N ALA A 306 -26.63 19.41 30.80
CA ALA A 306 -27.39 20.38 31.59
C ALA A 306 -27.25 21.81 31.04
N LYS A 307 -26.04 22.23 30.64
CA LYS A 307 -25.80 23.52 30.00
C LYS A 307 -26.53 23.63 28.65
N PHE A 308 -26.46 22.58 27.83
CA PHE A 308 -27.14 22.52 26.55
C PHE A 308 -28.67 22.68 26.70
N LEU A 309 -29.31 21.89 27.56
CA LEU A 309 -30.76 21.91 27.76
C LEU A 309 -31.26 23.24 28.35
N ASN A 310 -30.48 23.85 29.25
CA ASN A 310 -30.82 25.13 29.86
C ASN A 310 -30.65 26.34 28.92
N SER A 311 -29.98 26.19 27.78
CA SER A 311 -29.78 27.26 26.79
C SER A 311 -31.00 27.57 25.90
N SER A 312 -32.15 26.94 26.17
CA SER A 312 -33.37 26.97 25.37
C SER A 312 -34.12 28.33 25.35
N GLN A 313 -33.70 29.26 24.47
CA GLN A 313 -34.61 30.14 23.72
C GLN A 313 -34.24 30.07 22.23
N PRO A 314 -35.18 29.73 21.34
CA PRO A 314 -34.94 29.60 19.90
C PRO A 314 -34.99 30.99 19.26
N THR A 315 -33.85 31.64 19.16
CA THR A 315 -33.65 32.67 18.14
C THR A 315 -32.56 32.18 17.20
N SER A 316 -32.86 32.31 15.91
CA SER A 316 -31.94 32.26 14.77
C SER A 316 -30.84 33.32 14.91
N ILE A 317 -30.06 33.27 15.99
CA ILE A 317 -28.91 34.12 16.19
C ILE A 317 -27.83 33.55 15.31
N ALA A 318 -27.19 34.43 14.55
CA ALA A 318 -26.00 34.16 13.78
C ALA A 318 -24.92 33.50 14.67
N PHE A 319 -24.91 32.18 14.76
CA PHE A 319 -23.95 31.38 15.52
C PHE A 319 -22.57 31.29 14.84
N THR A 320 -22.32 32.16 13.86
CA THR A 320 -21.08 32.20 13.08
C THR A 320 -20.01 33.11 13.68
N SER A 321 -20.31 34.00 14.65
CA SER A 321 -19.31 34.95 15.15
C SER A 321 -18.57 34.55 16.43
N GLU A 322 -19.04 33.53 17.18
CA GLU A 322 -18.42 33.14 18.48
C GLU A 322 -17.57 31.87 18.42
N TYR A 323 -17.55 31.15 17.30
CA TYR A 323 -16.87 29.84 17.20
C TYR A 323 -16.00 29.73 15.94
N PRO A 324 -14.75 30.23 15.99
CA PRO A 324 -13.85 30.28 14.83
C PRO A 324 -13.57 28.90 14.20
N GLU A 325 -13.59 27.82 14.98
CA GLU A 325 -13.20 26.48 14.52
C GLU A 325 -14.16 25.90 13.46
N LEU A 326 -15.48 26.04 13.62
CA LEU A 326 -16.49 25.57 12.65
C LEU A 326 -16.54 26.40 11.35
N ASN A 327 -15.92 27.58 11.38
CA ASN A 327 -15.71 28.44 10.22
C ASN A 327 -14.32 28.30 9.60
N SER A 328 -13.47 27.44 10.15
CA SER A 328 -12.14 27.17 9.59
C SER A 328 -12.24 26.64 8.16
N GLU A 329 -11.19 26.89 7.40
CA GLU A 329 -11.02 26.43 6.02
C GLU A 329 -11.32 24.93 5.88
N SER A 330 -10.89 24.10 6.84
CA SER A 330 -11.14 22.65 6.78
C SER A 330 -12.62 22.26 6.91
N TYR A 331 -13.42 22.96 7.73
CA TYR A 331 -14.87 22.71 7.78
C TYR A 331 -15.59 23.25 6.53
N GLN A 332 -15.05 24.28 5.88
CA GLN A 332 -15.54 24.72 4.56
C GLN A 332 -15.29 23.65 3.49
N VAL A 333 -14.07 23.09 3.46
CA VAL A 333 -13.70 21.96 2.60
C VAL A 333 -14.64 20.77 2.82
N LEU A 334 -14.94 20.41 4.07
CA LEU A 334 -15.89 19.33 4.38
C LEU A 334 -17.30 19.61 3.81
N ARG A 335 -17.82 20.83 3.98
CA ARG A 335 -19.13 21.22 3.43
C ARG A 335 -19.13 21.17 1.90
N GLU A 336 -18.06 21.64 1.28
CA GLU A 336 -17.91 21.55 -0.18
C GLU A 336 -17.86 20.10 -0.65
N ALA A 337 -17.11 19.25 0.03
CA ALA A 337 -17.00 17.83 -0.30
C ALA A 337 -18.35 17.11 -0.20
N LYS A 338 -19.13 17.35 0.88
CA LYS A 338 -20.49 16.80 1.02
C LYS A 338 -21.40 17.25 -0.14
N LYS A 339 -21.37 18.53 -0.49
CA LYS A 339 -22.11 19.05 -1.65
C LYS A 339 -21.67 18.39 -2.97
N LYS A 340 -20.38 18.19 -3.19
CA LYS A 340 -19.88 17.50 -4.39
C LYS A 340 -20.27 16.01 -4.39
N HIS A 341 -20.35 15.37 -3.24
CA HIS A 341 -20.84 13.99 -3.11
C HIS A 341 -22.33 13.87 -3.42
N GLU A 342 -23.17 14.81 -2.98
CA GLU A 342 -24.58 14.89 -3.41
C GLU A 342 -24.71 15.05 -4.93
N GLN A 343 -23.89 15.91 -5.53
CA GLN A 343 -23.81 16.07 -7.00
C GLN A 343 -23.38 14.77 -7.68
N PHE A 344 -22.42 14.05 -7.10
CA PHE A 344 -21.99 12.75 -7.59
C PHE A 344 -23.14 11.73 -7.58
N LEU A 345 -23.87 11.62 -6.47
CA LEU A 345 -25.03 10.75 -6.35
C LEU A 345 -26.14 11.12 -7.36
N GLU A 346 -26.37 12.41 -7.60
CA GLU A 346 -27.32 12.85 -8.62
C GLU A 346 -26.90 12.44 -10.03
N LEU A 347 -25.61 12.58 -10.37
CA LEU A 347 -25.08 12.13 -11.66
C LEU A 347 -25.22 10.61 -11.84
N ILE A 348 -25.10 9.83 -10.77
CA ILE A 348 -25.38 8.38 -10.79
C ILE A 348 -26.85 8.12 -11.08
N ARG A 349 -27.78 8.82 -10.40
CA ARG A 349 -29.23 8.69 -10.64
C ARG A 349 -29.60 9.02 -12.08
N GLN A 350 -28.91 9.98 -12.68
CA GLN A 350 -29.07 10.38 -14.08
C GLN A 350 -28.33 9.48 -15.08
N GLN A 351 -27.61 8.44 -14.60
CA GLN A 351 -26.77 7.54 -15.41
C GLN A 351 -25.63 8.26 -16.15
N GLU A 352 -25.21 9.43 -15.68
CA GLU A 352 -24.11 10.23 -16.23
C GLU A 352 -22.76 9.80 -15.63
N TYR A 353 -22.40 8.51 -15.75
CA TYR A 353 -21.31 7.93 -14.96
C TYR A 353 -19.92 8.51 -15.24
N GLN A 354 -19.65 9.02 -16.44
CA GLN A 354 -18.38 9.71 -16.74
C GLN A 354 -18.26 11.03 -15.97
N LYS A 355 -19.34 11.81 -15.90
CA LYS A 355 -19.37 13.02 -15.07
C LYS A 355 -19.35 12.67 -13.58
N ALA A 356 -19.99 11.57 -13.18
CA ALA A 356 -19.88 11.06 -11.82
C ALA A 356 -18.41 10.73 -11.48
N ARG A 357 -17.68 10.01 -12.34
CA ARG A 357 -16.25 9.74 -12.17
C ARG A 357 -15.43 11.03 -12.02
N GLN A 358 -15.68 12.04 -12.85
CA GLN A 358 -15.01 13.34 -12.71
C GLN A 358 -15.32 14.00 -11.35
N LYS A 359 -16.58 13.95 -10.92
CA LYS A 359 -17.00 14.51 -9.62
C LYS A 359 -16.35 13.76 -8.46
N TRP A 360 -16.25 12.43 -8.56
CA TRP A 360 -15.54 11.59 -7.60
C TRP A 360 -14.08 12.02 -7.46
N PHE A 361 -13.34 12.13 -8.57
CA PHE A 361 -11.94 12.55 -8.55
C PHE A 361 -11.76 13.94 -7.93
N GLN A 362 -12.58 14.93 -8.35
CA GLN A 362 -12.55 16.27 -7.79
C GLN A 362 -12.78 16.30 -6.27
N THR A 363 -13.73 15.49 -5.79
CA THR A 363 -14.07 15.42 -4.37
C THR A 363 -12.97 14.73 -3.57
N ARG A 364 -12.42 13.65 -4.12
CA ARG A 364 -11.31 12.90 -3.55
C ARG A 364 -10.06 13.77 -3.41
N SER A 365 -9.64 14.46 -4.48
CA SER A 365 -8.47 15.34 -4.44
C SER A 365 -8.67 16.51 -3.49
N LEU A 366 -9.85 17.15 -3.50
CA LEU A 366 -10.19 18.22 -2.56
C LEU A 366 -9.95 17.80 -1.10
N LEU A 367 -10.38 16.59 -0.72
CA LEU A 367 -10.23 16.07 0.64
C LEU A 367 -8.78 15.68 0.97
N LEU A 368 -8.07 15.03 0.05
CA LEU A 368 -6.68 14.59 0.28
C LEU A 368 -5.70 15.77 0.34
N ASP A 369 -5.87 16.76 -0.54
CA ASP A 369 -5.01 17.96 -0.57
C ASP A 369 -5.19 18.83 0.67
N ASN A 370 -6.35 18.74 1.33
CA ASN A 370 -6.70 19.52 2.51
C ASN A 370 -6.86 18.64 3.76
N TYR A 371 -6.28 17.44 3.76
CA TYR A 371 -6.47 16.49 4.87
C TYR A 371 -5.97 17.11 6.20
N PRO A 372 -6.65 16.89 7.34
CA PRO A 372 -6.33 17.57 8.59
C PRO A 372 -4.98 17.15 9.22
N THR A 373 -3.87 17.69 8.73
CA THR A 373 -2.50 17.30 9.14
C THR A 373 -1.80 18.29 10.07
N HIS A 374 -2.40 19.45 10.33
CA HIS A 374 -1.76 20.57 11.04
C HIS A 374 -2.25 20.73 12.49
N ARG A 375 -2.65 19.64 13.14
CA ARG A 375 -3.31 19.67 14.46
C ARG A 375 -3.05 18.37 15.23
N PRO A 376 -2.99 18.39 16.58
CA PRO A 376 -2.83 17.17 17.38
C PRO A 376 -3.99 16.19 17.17
N LEU A 377 -3.66 14.93 16.96
CA LEU A 377 -4.56 13.79 16.75
C LEU A 377 -4.14 12.55 17.55
N ALA A 378 -3.05 12.63 18.31
CA ALA A 378 -2.50 11.49 19.04
C ALA A 378 -3.48 10.95 20.08
N GLN A 379 -3.45 9.63 20.24
CA GLN A 379 -4.17 8.91 21.27
C GLN A 379 -3.21 8.02 22.05
N ALA A 380 -3.69 7.41 23.13
CA ALA A 380 -2.98 6.33 23.82
C ALA A 380 -2.93 5.06 22.94
N GLU A 381 -2.02 5.02 21.98
CA GLU A 381 -1.93 3.98 20.96
C GLU A 381 -0.49 3.54 20.66
N ILE A 382 -0.35 2.36 20.06
CA ILE A 382 0.92 1.88 19.55
C ILE A 382 1.20 2.60 18.22
N ARG A 383 2.34 3.30 18.15
CA ARG A 383 2.80 4.05 16.97
C ARG A 383 4.15 3.49 16.60
N ALA A 384 4.12 2.36 15.90
CA ALA A 384 5.32 1.58 15.61
C ALA A 384 5.95 1.95 14.26
N MET A 385 7.26 1.71 14.13
CA MET A 385 7.97 1.79 12.85
C MET A 385 8.93 0.62 12.68
N TRP A 386 8.90 -0.03 11.52
CA TRP A 386 9.98 -0.94 11.13
C TRP A 386 11.19 -0.15 10.67
N LEU A 387 12.31 -0.33 11.35
CA LEU A 387 13.60 0.21 10.97
C LEU A 387 14.37 -0.88 10.22
N ASP A 388 14.33 -0.78 8.88
CA ASP A 388 14.88 -1.78 7.97
C ASP A 388 16.41 -1.76 7.94
N ARG A 389 17.01 -2.92 7.63
CA ARG A 389 18.45 -3.10 7.45
C ARG A 389 19.04 -2.13 6.44
N GLY A 390 18.33 -1.78 5.37
CA GLY A 390 18.82 -0.84 4.37
C GLY A 390 19.13 0.52 5.01
N THR A 391 18.20 1.02 5.82
CA THR A 391 18.37 2.24 6.62
C THR A 391 19.49 2.11 7.66
N ILE A 392 19.57 0.98 8.38
CA ILE A 392 20.64 0.72 9.38
C ILE A 392 22.03 0.72 8.72
N VAL A 393 22.17 0.04 7.58
CA VAL A 393 23.44 -0.04 6.82
C VAL A 393 23.84 1.34 6.29
N LYS A 394 22.87 2.14 5.79
CA LYS A 394 23.12 3.50 5.31
C LYS A 394 23.57 4.45 6.41
N ALA A 395 23.17 4.23 7.66
CA ALA A 395 23.58 5.08 8.78
C ALA A 395 25.09 5.04 9.03
N GLN A 396 25.74 3.87 8.86
CA GLN A 396 27.20 3.64 8.97
C GLN A 396 27.86 4.04 10.31
N SER A 397 27.16 4.73 11.22
CA SER A 397 27.70 5.32 12.43
C SER A 397 26.61 5.54 13.49
N PRO A 398 26.98 5.60 14.79
CA PRO A 398 26.08 6.00 15.86
C PRO A 398 25.44 7.38 15.66
N GLU A 399 26.18 8.35 15.12
CA GLU A 399 25.72 9.73 14.94
C GLU A 399 24.57 9.84 13.93
N GLU A 400 24.59 9.06 12.85
CA GLU A 400 23.48 9.03 11.90
C GLU A 400 22.27 8.26 12.47
N LEU A 401 22.49 7.20 13.28
CA LEU A 401 21.39 6.56 14.01
C LEU A 401 20.72 7.54 14.99
N VAL A 402 21.48 8.40 15.68
CA VAL A 402 20.92 9.47 16.53
C VAL A 402 19.95 10.34 15.73
N ARG A 403 20.30 10.71 14.48
CA ARG A 403 19.40 11.51 13.62
C ARG A 403 18.14 10.75 13.26
N ILE A 404 18.25 9.48 12.90
CA ILE A 404 17.09 8.62 12.57
C ILE A 404 16.14 8.51 13.77
N PHE A 405 16.67 8.21 14.96
CA PHE A 405 15.90 8.09 16.20
C PHE A 405 15.29 9.43 16.64
N ASN A 406 15.99 10.55 16.47
CA ASN A 406 15.44 11.89 16.71
C ASN A 406 14.23 12.17 15.81
N ARG A 407 14.32 11.84 14.51
CA ARG A 407 13.21 12.05 13.56
C ARG A 407 12.00 11.20 13.92
N MET A 408 12.21 9.92 14.25
CA MET A 408 11.14 9.03 14.71
C MET A 408 10.46 9.53 15.99
N SER A 409 11.25 9.90 17.00
CA SER A 409 10.74 10.42 18.28
C SER A 409 9.96 11.74 18.09
N GLN A 410 10.49 12.69 17.29
CA GLN A 410 9.79 13.95 16.98
C GLN A 410 8.50 13.75 16.19
N ALA A 411 8.38 12.64 15.46
CA ALA A 411 7.16 12.23 14.77
C ALA A 411 6.21 11.40 15.64
N GLY A 412 6.51 11.23 16.93
CA GLY A 412 5.66 10.53 17.89
C GLY A 412 5.71 9.00 17.79
N ILE A 413 6.69 8.43 17.09
CA ILE A 413 6.90 6.97 17.08
C ILE A 413 7.33 6.52 18.47
N ASN A 414 6.61 5.56 19.07
CA ASN A 414 6.85 5.09 20.43
C ASN A 414 7.35 3.64 20.49
N THR A 415 7.35 2.91 19.37
CA THR A 415 7.87 1.53 19.28
C THR A 415 8.66 1.37 17.99
N VAL A 416 9.86 0.79 18.05
CA VAL A 416 10.71 0.53 16.89
C VAL A 416 10.95 -0.97 16.73
N PHE A 417 10.57 -1.52 15.58
CA PHE A 417 10.94 -2.89 15.18
C PHE A 417 12.27 -2.82 14.41
N LEU A 418 13.39 -2.99 15.10
CA LEU A 418 14.74 -2.87 14.53
C LEU A 418 15.18 -4.17 13.87
N GLU A 419 15.44 -4.19 12.55
CA GLU A 419 15.85 -5.39 11.82
C GLU A 419 17.20 -5.93 12.32
N THR A 420 17.14 -6.85 13.27
CA THR A 420 18.27 -7.31 14.09
C THR A 420 18.92 -8.55 13.50
N LEU A 421 18.12 -9.45 12.92
CA LEU A 421 18.59 -10.64 12.21
C LEU A 421 17.90 -10.74 10.84
N ASN A 422 18.68 -10.63 9.77
CA ASN A 422 18.23 -10.74 8.40
C ASN A 422 19.15 -11.67 7.62
N ALA A 423 18.61 -12.59 6.81
CA ALA A 423 19.41 -13.49 5.97
C ALA A 423 20.53 -14.24 6.74
N SER A 424 20.24 -14.64 7.99
CA SER A 424 21.19 -15.30 8.91
C SER A 424 22.39 -14.47 9.33
N TYR A 425 22.34 -13.17 9.11
CA TYR A 425 23.37 -12.21 9.53
C TYR A 425 22.81 -11.30 10.63
N PRO A 426 23.24 -11.44 11.89
CA PRO A 426 22.91 -10.46 12.92
C PRO A 426 23.60 -9.13 12.60
N ILE A 427 22.96 -8.02 12.94
CA ILE A 427 23.60 -6.70 12.84
C ILE A 427 24.61 -6.46 13.98
N TYR A 428 24.57 -7.26 15.04
CA TYR A 428 25.40 -7.17 16.25
C TYR A 428 26.46 -8.29 16.31
N PRO A 429 27.53 -8.15 17.12
CA PRO A 429 28.55 -9.18 17.29
C PRO A 429 28.05 -10.36 18.14
N SER A 430 27.44 -11.35 17.48
CA SER A 430 26.93 -12.57 18.12
C SER A 430 28.05 -13.58 18.44
N GLN A 431 27.90 -14.30 19.54
CA GLN A 431 28.71 -15.48 19.90
C GLN A 431 28.10 -16.78 19.35
N ILE A 432 26.83 -16.74 18.91
CA ILE A 432 26.09 -17.88 18.38
C ILE A 432 26.15 -17.95 16.86
N ALA A 433 25.91 -16.82 16.18
CA ALA A 433 25.97 -16.76 14.71
C ALA A 433 27.44 -16.74 14.23
N PRO A 434 27.76 -17.44 13.13
CA PRO A 434 29.13 -17.56 12.64
C PRO A 434 29.70 -16.25 12.06
N GLU A 435 28.86 -15.34 11.58
CA GLU A 435 29.30 -14.09 10.96
C GLU A 435 28.30 -12.96 11.24
N GLN A 436 28.78 -11.80 11.70
CA GLN A 436 28.02 -10.54 11.70
C GLN A 436 27.77 -10.08 10.26
N ASN A 437 26.66 -9.38 10.03
CA ASN A 437 26.37 -8.77 8.74
C ASN A 437 27.56 -7.95 8.22
N PRO A 438 28.11 -8.27 7.03
CA PRO A 438 29.33 -7.66 6.51
C PRO A 438 29.22 -6.15 6.28
N LEU A 439 28.00 -5.62 6.18
CA LEU A 439 27.71 -4.21 5.90
C LEU A 439 27.74 -3.32 7.14
N VAL A 440 27.79 -3.90 8.35
CA VAL A 440 27.88 -3.17 9.64
C VAL A 440 29.02 -3.70 10.50
N LYS A 441 30.05 -4.30 9.88
CA LYS A 441 31.22 -4.83 10.58
C LYS A 441 31.91 -3.77 11.43
N ASN A 442 32.45 -4.21 12.57
CA ASN A 442 33.25 -3.43 13.53
C ASN A 442 32.48 -2.46 14.44
N TRP A 443 31.16 -2.53 14.49
CA TRP A 443 30.37 -1.83 15.50
C TRP A 443 29.09 -2.61 15.85
N ASP A 444 28.38 -2.16 16.88
CA ASP A 444 27.15 -2.78 17.38
C ASP A 444 25.95 -1.81 17.22
N PRO A 445 25.21 -1.90 16.09
CA PRO A 445 24.02 -1.09 15.87
C PRO A 445 22.88 -1.42 16.84
N LEU A 446 22.77 -2.65 17.34
CA LEU A 446 21.70 -3.04 18.25
C LEU A 446 21.89 -2.38 19.63
N ALA A 447 23.10 -2.46 20.20
CA ALA A 447 23.43 -1.77 21.45
C ALA A 447 23.16 -0.26 21.34
N THR A 448 23.60 0.34 20.24
CA THR A 448 23.40 1.77 19.98
C THR A 448 21.92 2.11 19.89
N ALA A 449 21.15 1.35 19.12
CA ALA A 449 19.73 1.61 18.89
C ALA A 449 18.88 1.45 20.16
N VAL A 450 19.19 0.47 21.02
CA VAL A 450 18.50 0.28 22.32
C VAL A 450 18.66 1.53 23.19
N ASN A 451 19.90 1.99 23.37
CA ASN A 451 20.18 3.20 24.15
C ASN A 451 19.45 4.42 23.57
N LEU A 452 19.49 4.60 22.25
CA LEU A 452 18.83 5.74 21.59
C LEU A 452 17.31 5.69 21.72
N ALA A 453 16.69 4.50 21.70
CA ALA A 453 15.26 4.34 21.91
C ALA A 453 14.88 4.79 23.33
N HIS A 454 15.56 4.25 24.34
CA HIS A 454 15.27 4.50 25.75
C HIS A 454 15.51 5.95 26.17
N GLU A 455 16.59 6.58 25.69
CA GLU A 455 16.84 8.03 25.89
C GLU A 455 15.68 8.91 25.43
N ARG A 456 14.86 8.42 24.49
CA ARG A 456 13.73 9.12 23.88
C ARG A 456 12.38 8.60 24.39
N GLY A 457 12.35 7.68 25.34
CA GLY A 457 11.10 7.07 25.81
C GLY A 457 10.39 6.22 24.76
N MET A 458 11.14 5.68 23.78
CA MET A 458 10.63 4.71 22.81
C MET A 458 11.02 3.30 23.22
N GLU A 459 10.16 2.33 22.93
CA GLU A 459 10.52 0.92 23.03
C GLU A 459 11.22 0.41 21.78
N LEU A 460 12.16 -0.51 21.96
CA LEU A 460 12.84 -1.21 20.88
C LEU A 460 12.59 -2.71 20.96
N HIS A 461 11.99 -3.24 19.90
CA HIS A 461 11.76 -4.65 19.73
C HIS A 461 12.71 -5.18 18.65
N ALA A 462 13.51 -6.19 18.98
CA ALA A 462 14.44 -6.78 18.02
C ALA A 462 13.68 -7.60 16.98
N TRP A 463 13.68 -7.14 15.72
CA TRP A 463 13.03 -7.82 14.60
C TRP A 463 13.93 -8.91 14.03
N VAL A 464 13.45 -10.15 14.08
CA VAL A 464 14.22 -11.36 13.76
C VAL A 464 13.52 -12.16 12.67
N TRP A 465 14.22 -12.41 11.56
CA TRP A 465 13.81 -13.42 10.58
C TRP A 465 14.06 -14.80 11.17
N VAL A 466 12.98 -15.53 11.49
CA VAL A 466 13.07 -16.82 12.18
C VAL A 466 13.49 -17.93 11.20
N PHE A 467 12.61 -18.33 10.28
CA PHE A 467 12.91 -19.46 9.39
C PHE A 467 13.48 -19.04 8.03
N ALA A 468 13.31 -17.79 7.60
CA ALA A 468 13.96 -17.32 6.36
C ALA A 468 15.46 -17.08 6.58
N ALA A 469 16.27 -17.95 6.00
CA ALA A 469 17.71 -18.03 6.26
C ALA A 469 18.55 -17.23 5.24
N ALA A 470 18.14 -17.15 3.98
CA ALA A 470 18.89 -16.43 2.95
C ALA A 470 17.95 -15.82 1.90
N ASN A 471 18.40 -14.78 1.20
CA ASN A 471 17.65 -14.20 0.09
C ASN A 471 18.54 -13.62 -1.01
N GLU A 472 18.05 -13.70 -2.24
CA GLU A 472 18.76 -13.25 -3.45
C GLU A 472 19.15 -11.76 -3.41
N VAL A 473 18.28 -10.89 -2.88
CA VAL A 473 18.54 -9.44 -2.82
C VAL A 473 19.73 -9.14 -1.91
N HIS A 474 19.75 -9.73 -0.71
CA HIS A 474 20.89 -9.59 0.20
C HIS A 474 22.17 -10.12 -0.42
N ASN A 475 22.13 -11.32 -1.03
CA ASN A 475 23.28 -11.92 -1.70
C ASN A 475 23.89 -10.98 -2.74
N ASN A 476 23.06 -10.31 -3.55
CA ASN A 476 23.52 -9.34 -4.52
C ASN A 476 24.24 -8.15 -3.85
N ILE A 477 23.68 -7.61 -2.76
CA ILE A 477 24.27 -6.47 -2.03
C ILE A 477 25.65 -6.81 -1.48
N ILE A 478 25.86 -8.05 -1.00
CA ILE A 478 27.14 -8.50 -0.43
C ILE A 478 28.04 -9.21 -1.46
N ASN A 479 27.76 -9.04 -2.76
CA ASN A 479 28.54 -9.62 -3.87
C ASN A 479 28.72 -11.14 -3.77
N ARG A 480 27.65 -11.85 -3.39
CA ARG A 480 27.58 -13.32 -3.37
C ARG A 480 26.72 -13.85 -4.52
N PRO A 481 26.92 -15.12 -4.95
CA PRO A 481 26.04 -15.76 -5.93
C PRO A 481 24.57 -15.68 -5.50
N ARG A 482 23.65 -15.51 -6.45
CA ARG A 482 22.20 -15.37 -6.19
C ARG A 482 21.62 -16.49 -5.31
N ASN A 483 22.15 -17.70 -5.43
CA ASN A 483 21.76 -18.92 -4.72
C ASN A 483 22.64 -19.25 -3.50
N TYR A 484 23.46 -18.30 -3.03
CA TYR A 484 24.22 -18.48 -1.80
C TYR A 484 23.27 -18.69 -0.61
N LEU A 485 23.53 -19.72 0.19
CA LEU A 485 22.66 -20.14 1.31
C LEU A 485 22.86 -19.31 2.59
N GLY A 486 23.75 -18.31 2.57
CA GLY A 486 24.12 -17.58 3.77
C GLY A 486 25.11 -18.35 4.64
N PRO A 487 25.63 -17.72 5.70
CA PRO A 487 26.78 -18.23 6.46
C PRO A 487 26.42 -19.46 7.30
N VAL A 488 25.16 -19.60 7.72
CA VAL A 488 24.72 -20.69 8.60
C VAL A 488 24.39 -21.95 7.79
N LEU A 489 23.53 -21.86 6.78
CA LEU A 489 23.14 -23.03 5.97
C LEU A 489 24.28 -23.54 5.09
N SER A 490 25.25 -22.70 4.72
CA SER A 490 26.47 -23.18 4.06
C SER A 490 27.35 -24.05 4.97
N LEU A 491 27.34 -23.81 6.29
CA LEU A 491 28.02 -24.64 7.28
C LEU A 491 27.18 -25.85 7.71
N ASN A 492 25.86 -25.73 7.68
CA ASN A 492 24.91 -26.75 8.14
C ASN A 492 23.88 -27.08 7.04
N PRO A 493 24.28 -27.73 5.94
CA PRO A 493 23.39 -27.97 4.80
C PRO A 493 22.21 -28.89 5.13
N HIS A 494 22.29 -29.73 6.17
CA HIS A 494 21.20 -30.59 6.63
C HIS A 494 20.07 -29.82 7.35
N TRP A 495 20.29 -28.54 7.68
CA TRP A 495 19.26 -27.66 8.26
C TRP A 495 18.33 -27.04 7.21
N LEU A 496 18.67 -27.19 5.93
CA LEU A 496 17.95 -26.58 4.82
C LEU A 496 16.57 -27.22 4.62
N MET A 497 15.54 -26.37 4.52
CA MET A 497 14.24 -26.76 3.99
C MET A 497 14.30 -26.85 2.46
N THR A 498 13.73 -27.91 1.90
CA THR A 498 13.64 -28.09 0.44
C THR A 498 12.20 -28.26 -0.05
N ASN A 499 11.98 -27.95 -1.33
CA ASN A 499 10.80 -28.41 -2.05
C ASN A 499 10.90 -29.92 -2.39
N LYS A 500 9.87 -30.48 -3.04
CA LYS A 500 9.85 -31.89 -3.46
C LYS A 500 11.02 -32.28 -4.37
N GLN A 501 11.52 -31.34 -5.16
CA GLN A 501 12.65 -31.51 -6.08
C GLN A 501 14.01 -31.37 -5.37
N GLY A 502 14.04 -31.16 -4.05
CA GLY A 502 15.26 -31.00 -3.26
C GLY A 502 15.91 -29.62 -3.39
N GLN A 503 15.19 -28.61 -3.88
CA GLN A 503 15.73 -27.27 -4.14
C GLN A 503 15.49 -26.33 -2.95
N ALA A 504 16.49 -25.51 -2.63
CA ALA A 504 16.45 -24.44 -1.63
C ALA A 504 15.77 -23.16 -2.12
N PHE A 505 16.01 -22.85 -3.39
CA PHE A 505 15.45 -21.71 -4.11
C PHE A 505 14.65 -22.26 -5.28
N ASP A 506 13.50 -21.65 -5.55
CA ASP A 506 12.71 -21.99 -6.72
C ASP A 506 12.34 -20.71 -7.46
N TYR A 507 13.26 -20.29 -8.32
CA TYR A 507 13.10 -19.07 -9.11
C TYR A 507 12.01 -19.19 -10.17
N SER A 508 11.63 -20.41 -10.55
CA SER A 508 10.51 -20.64 -11.47
C SER A 508 9.17 -20.30 -10.81
N THR A 509 9.10 -20.44 -9.49
CA THR A 509 7.93 -20.13 -8.66
C THR A 509 8.05 -18.78 -7.94
N GLY A 510 9.05 -17.96 -8.31
CA GLY A 510 9.29 -16.65 -7.70
C GLY A 510 9.84 -16.71 -6.26
N GLN A 511 10.10 -17.90 -5.73
CA GLN A 511 10.63 -18.10 -4.38
C GLN A 511 12.15 -17.83 -4.35
N LYS A 512 12.49 -16.60 -3.97
CA LYS A 512 13.87 -16.05 -3.97
C LYS A 512 14.60 -16.15 -2.63
N LYS A 513 14.07 -16.94 -1.69
CA LYS A 513 14.63 -17.11 -0.34
C LYS A 513 14.81 -18.59 -0.01
N ALA A 514 15.86 -18.93 0.73
CA ALA A 514 16.04 -20.25 1.33
C ALA A 514 15.63 -20.19 2.81
N PHE A 515 15.12 -21.30 3.33
CA PHE A 515 14.58 -21.40 4.68
C PHE A 515 15.27 -22.50 5.48
N TYR A 516 15.40 -22.29 6.79
CA TYR A 516 15.65 -23.37 7.74
C TYR A 516 14.42 -24.27 7.83
N ASP A 517 14.62 -25.57 8.06
CA ASP A 517 13.51 -26.49 8.32
C ASP A 517 13.05 -26.43 9.78
N PRO A 518 11.79 -26.01 10.07
CA PRO A 518 11.23 -26.00 11.42
C PRO A 518 11.21 -27.38 12.10
N ALA A 519 11.19 -28.49 11.36
CA ALA A 519 11.23 -29.83 11.98
C ALA A 519 12.63 -30.23 12.48
N ASN A 520 13.67 -29.50 12.10
CA ASN A 520 15.03 -29.80 12.52
C ASN A 520 15.29 -29.25 13.94
N GLN A 521 15.58 -30.13 14.91
CA GLN A 521 15.78 -29.73 16.29
C GLN A 521 17.03 -28.85 16.51
N GLU A 522 18.09 -29.04 15.72
CA GLU A 522 19.30 -28.20 15.80
C GLU A 522 19.00 -26.78 15.34
N VAL A 523 18.19 -26.61 14.30
CA VAL A 523 17.67 -25.30 13.86
C VAL A 523 16.89 -24.63 14.98
N GLN A 524 15.93 -25.33 15.59
CA GLN A 524 15.14 -24.76 16.67
C GLN A 524 16.04 -24.29 17.83
N ASN A 525 16.99 -25.13 18.25
CA ASN A 525 17.92 -24.82 19.33
C ASN A 525 18.82 -23.62 18.99
N TYR A 526 19.31 -23.53 17.74
CA TYR A 526 20.11 -22.41 17.26
C TYR A 526 19.34 -21.09 17.30
N LEU A 527 18.14 -21.06 16.70
CA LEU A 527 17.30 -19.85 16.66
C LEU A 527 16.86 -19.43 18.06
N LEU A 528 16.45 -20.37 18.92
CA LEU A 528 16.13 -20.09 20.33
C LEU A 528 17.34 -19.54 21.09
N SER A 529 18.55 -19.98 20.78
CA SER A 529 19.78 -19.46 21.39
C SER A 529 20.07 -18.03 20.95
N LEU A 530 19.83 -17.67 19.68
CA LEU A 530 19.91 -16.28 19.21
C LEU A 530 18.87 -15.38 19.88
N LEU A 531 17.61 -15.82 20.00
CA LEU A 531 16.57 -15.06 20.70
C LEU A 531 16.94 -14.86 22.19
N THR A 532 17.52 -15.90 22.81
CA THR A 532 18.02 -15.82 24.19
C THR A 532 19.21 -14.87 24.30
N GLU A 533 20.16 -14.91 23.35
CA GLU A 533 21.33 -14.03 23.32
C GLU A 533 20.90 -12.57 23.25
N ILE A 534 20.00 -12.23 22.32
CA ILE A 534 19.47 -10.87 22.16
C ILE A 534 18.81 -10.38 23.45
N SER A 535 17.85 -11.15 23.99
CA SER A 535 17.10 -10.77 25.20
C SER A 535 17.92 -10.78 26.49
N THR A 536 19.10 -11.41 26.49
CA THR A 536 20.00 -11.45 27.66
C THR A 536 21.02 -10.34 27.64
N ASN A 537 21.60 -10.07 26.47
CA ASN A 537 22.76 -9.20 26.35
C ASN A 537 22.35 -7.75 26.04
N TYR A 538 21.11 -7.53 25.59
CA TYR A 538 20.59 -6.22 25.25
C TYR A 538 19.29 -5.96 26.02
N GLU A 539 19.10 -4.74 26.49
CA GLU A 539 17.87 -4.30 27.15
C GLU A 539 16.76 -4.02 26.13
N VAL A 540 16.49 -4.97 25.24
CA VAL A 540 15.35 -4.86 24.32
C VAL A 540 14.04 -4.98 25.09
N ASP A 541 13.04 -4.22 24.67
CA ASP A 541 11.71 -4.22 25.29
C ASP A 541 10.84 -5.37 24.76
N GLY A 542 11.20 -5.89 23.58
CA GLY A 542 10.53 -7.02 22.96
C GLY A 542 11.33 -7.74 21.88
N ILE A 543 10.79 -8.86 21.42
CA ILE A 543 11.24 -9.60 20.25
C ILE A 543 10.10 -9.58 19.23
N HIS A 544 10.40 -9.17 18.00
CA HIS A 544 9.46 -9.14 16.90
C HIS A 544 9.78 -10.26 15.89
N LEU A 545 8.97 -11.31 15.89
CA LEU A 545 9.14 -12.49 15.04
C LEU A 545 8.61 -12.22 13.63
N ASP A 546 9.47 -12.34 12.63
CA ASP A 546 9.11 -12.31 11.22
C ASP A 546 9.58 -13.59 10.52
N TYR A 547 8.97 -13.92 9.39
CA TYR A 547 9.20 -15.19 8.70
C TYR A 547 9.05 -16.41 9.63
N ILE A 548 8.18 -16.31 10.65
CA ILE A 548 7.78 -17.41 11.53
C ILE A 548 6.72 -18.27 10.84
N ARG A 549 7.12 -18.89 9.72
CA ARG A 549 6.26 -19.60 8.78
C ARG A 549 7.09 -20.39 7.76
N TYR A 550 6.42 -21.21 6.96
CA TYR A 550 6.98 -21.80 5.75
C TYR A 550 6.99 -20.78 4.59
N PRO A 551 7.75 -21.05 3.50
CA PRO A 551 7.64 -20.31 2.24
C PRO A 551 6.20 -20.31 1.70
N PHE A 552 5.88 -19.35 0.82
CA PHE A 552 4.60 -19.40 0.10
C PHE A 552 4.54 -20.64 -0.80
N GLN A 553 3.41 -21.34 -0.73
CA GLN A 553 3.17 -22.59 -1.42
C GLN A 553 1.89 -22.50 -2.24
N LYS A 554 1.88 -23.25 -3.35
CA LYS A 554 0.72 -23.53 -4.19
C LYS A 554 0.63 -25.03 -4.41
N PRO A 555 0.10 -25.79 -3.42
CA PRO A 555 0.04 -27.24 -3.49
C PRO A 555 -0.63 -27.78 -4.76
N GLU A 556 -1.66 -27.10 -5.25
CA GLU A 556 -2.38 -27.39 -6.49
C GLU A 556 -1.48 -27.31 -7.74
N ALA A 557 -0.43 -26.48 -7.70
CA ALA A 557 0.60 -26.37 -8.73
C ALA A 557 1.83 -27.26 -8.41
N ASN A 558 1.74 -28.13 -7.41
CA ASN A 558 2.83 -28.95 -6.88
C ASN A 558 4.05 -28.12 -6.40
N GLN A 559 3.80 -26.89 -5.94
CA GLN A 559 4.79 -25.97 -5.39
C GLN A 559 4.69 -26.02 -3.85
N SER A 560 5.36 -26.98 -3.22
CA SER A 560 5.30 -27.19 -1.77
C SER A 560 6.68 -27.42 -1.17
N TYR A 561 6.85 -27.03 0.09
CA TYR A 561 8.08 -27.06 0.88
C TYR A 561 7.91 -27.90 2.15
N GLY A 562 9.04 -28.17 2.83
CA GLY A 562 9.09 -29.02 4.03
C GLY A 562 9.52 -30.45 3.74
N TYR A 563 10.05 -30.74 2.56
CA TYR A 563 10.48 -32.09 2.16
C TYR A 563 11.94 -32.39 2.51
N SER A 564 12.46 -31.76 3.57
CA SER A 564 13.78 -32.10 4.08
C SER A 564 13.81 -33.55 4.56
N ARG A 565 15.02 -34.09 4.78
CA ARG A 565 15.18 -35.42 5.36
C ARG A 565 14.52 -35.53 6.74
N GLU A 566 14.73 -34.55 7.62
CA GLU A 566 14.24 -34.60 9.01
C GLU A 566 12.71 -34.57 9.06
N SER A 567 12.11 -33.61 8.36
CA SER A 567 10.65 -33.52 8.21
C SER A 567 10.06 -34.82 7.64
N SER A 568 10.68 -35.40 6.61
CA SER A 568 10.19 -36.63 5.96
C SER A 568 10.27 -37.85 6.86
N LEU A 569 11.36 -38.00 7.62
CA LEU A 569 11.52 -39.10 8.57
C LEU A 569 10.53 -39.01 9.72
N GLN A 570 10.31 -37.81 10.27
CA GLN A 570 9.37 -37.61 11.36
C GLN A 570 7.93 -37.88 10.92
N PHE A 571 7.50 -37.34 9.78
CA PHE A 571 6.16 -37.60 9.28
C PHE A 571 5.92 -39.08 8.94
N LYS A 572 6.91 -39.74 8.33
CA LYS A 572 6.84 -41.17 8.05
C LYS A 572 6.80 -42.01 9.32
N ALA A 573 7.48 -41.60 10.39
CA ALA A 573 7.41 -42.28 11.68
C ALA A 573 6.01 -42.17 12.31
N LEU A 574 5.32 -41.02 12.12
CA LEU A 574 3.98 -40.78 12.63
C LEU A 574 2.89 -41.52 11.82
N THR A 575 3.02 -41.58 10.50
CA THR A 575 1.93 -42.01 9.61
C THR A 575 2.23 -43.29 8.83
N GLY A 576 3.49 -43.73 8.79
CA GLY A 576 3.96 -44.84 7.94
C GLY A 576 4.20 -44.45 6.47
N VAL A 577 3.86 -43.22 6.04
CA VAL A 577 3.92 -42.77 4.65
C VAL A 577 5.02 -41.72 4.46
N ASP A 578 5.80 -41.85 3.38
CA ASP A 578 6.78 -40.84 3.00
C ASP A 578 6.06 -39.60 2.42
N PRO A 579 6.25 -38.38 2.96
CA PRO A 579 5.53 -37.22 2.45
C PRO A 579 5.84 -36.92 0.99
N GLN A 580 6.97 -37.38 0.44
CA GLN A 580 7.30 -37.24 -0.98
C GLN A 580 6.26 -37.89 -1.91
N THR A 581 5.50 -38.89 -1.43
CA THR A 581 4.45 -39.54 -2.22
C THR A 581 3.10 -38.81 -2.15
N LEU A 582 2.95 -37.80 -1.28
CA LEU A 582 1.69 -37.10 -1.09
C LEU A 582 1.42 -36.08 -2.21
N ASN A 583 0.15 -35.90 -2.52
CA ASN A 583 -0.37 -34.78 -3.30
C ASN A 583 -1.63 -34.22 -2.60
N ILE A 584 -2.15 -33.09 -3.09
CA ILE A 584 -3.28 -32.38 -2.45
C ILE A 584 -4.54 -33.23 -2.29
N ASN A 585 -4.74 -34.27 -3.11
CA ASN A 585 -5.90 -35.16 -3.02
C ASN A 585 -5.66 -36.40 -2.14
N HIS A 586 -4.46 -36.53 -1.54
CA HIS A 586 -4.17 -37.65 -0.66
C HIS A 586 -4.85 -37.43 0.70
N HIS A 587 -5.45 -38.48 1.27
CA HIS A 587 -6.16 -38.40 2.57
C HIS A 587 -5.29 -37.98 3.78
N LEU A 588 -3.97 -37.92 3.62
CA LEU A 588 -3.00 -37.47 4.64
C LEU A 588 -2.43 -36.09 4.33
N TRP A 589 -2.99 -35.38 3.34
CA TRP A 589 -2.50 -34.06 2.96
C TRP A 589 -2.73 -33.05 4.08
N ASP A 590 -3.89 -33.12 4.72
CA ASP A 590 -4.23 -32.26 5.86
C ASP A 590 -3.33 -32.59 7.06
N ASP A 591 -3.08 -33.87 7.35
CA ASP A 591 -2.12 -34.29 8.39
C ASP A 591 -0.70 -33.76 8.12
N TRP A 592 -0.28 -33.71 6.86
CA TRP A 592 1.02 -33.15 6.46
C TRP A 592 1.08 -31.63 6.64
N THR A 593 -0.01 -30.94 6.35
CA THR A 593 -0.16 -29.50 6.60
C THR A 593 -0.19 -29.19 8.09
N GLU A 594 -0.91 -29.98 8.86
CA GLU A 594 -0.97 -29.89 10.33
C GLU A 594 0.39 -30.18 10.96
N PHE A 595 1.09 -31.24 10.54
CA PHE A 595 2.43 -31.57 11.02
C PHE A 595 3.37 -30.38 10.90
N ARG A 596 3.46 -29.77 9.71
CA ARG A 596 4.31 -28.59 9.45
C ARG A 596 3.87 -27.37 10.27
N THR A 597 2.56 -27.14 10.37
CA THR A 597 1.99 -26.08 11.22
C THR A 597 2.41 -26.26 12.68
N ASN A 598 2.37 -27.49 13.18
CA ASN A 598 2.78 -27.82 14.55
C ASN A 598 4.27 -27.61 14.82
N GLN A 599 5.15 -27.72 13.80
CA GLN A 599 6.56 -27.35 13.97
C GLN A 599 6.74 -25.85 14.25
N VAL A 600 5.97 -25.00 13.55
CA VAL A 600 5.97 -23.56 13.81
C VAL A 600 5.35 -23.26 15.19
N ASN A 601 4.22 -23.87 15.52
CA ASN A 601 3.55 -23.72 16.82
C ASN A 601 4.48 -24.06 17.98
N ASN A 602 5.16 -25.20 17.91
CA ASN A 602 6.08 -25.66 18.96
C ASN A 602 7.26 -24.71 19.14
N PHE A 603 7.77 -24.13 18.05
CA PHE A 603 8.82 -23.11 18.14
C PHE A 603 8.31 -21.86 18.87
N VAL A 604 7.14 -21.33 18.50
CA VAL A 604 6.56 -20.14 19.14
C VAL A 604 6.27 -20.39 20.63
N PHE A 605 5.69 -21.54 20.97
CA PHE A 605 5.50 -21.97 22.35
C PHE A 605 6.81 -21.95 23.14
N THR A 606 7.84 -22.63 22.61
CA THR A 606 9.12 -22.77 23.29
C THR A 606 9.83 -21.42 23.44
N ALA A 607 9.80 -20.58 22.40
CA ALA A 607 10.35 -19.24 22.41
C ALA A 607 9.66 -18.38 23.48
N SER A 608 8.31 -18.37 23.49
CA SER A 608 7.52 -17.63 24.48
C SER A 608 7.86 -18.04 25.90
N ARG A 609 7.80 -19.35 26.21
CA ARG A 609 8.11 -19.87 27.55
C ARG A 609 9.53 -19.50 27.99
N LYS A 610 10.53 -19.75 27.14
CA LYS A 610 11.93 -19.52 27.48
C LYS A 610 12.26 -18.05 27.67
N LEU A 611 11.71 -17.17 26.83
CA LEU A 611 11.93 -15.73 26.92
C LEU A 611 11.20 -15.14 28.14
N LYS A 612 9.92 -15.47 28.33
CA LYS A 612 9.12 -14.93 29.44
C LYS A 612 9.52 -15.48 30.82
N GLU A 613 10.06 -16.71 30.89
CA GLU A 613 10.64 -17.23 32.14
C GLU A 613 11.81 -16.36 32.63
N LYS A 614 12.62 -15.84 31.70
CA LYS A 614 13.78 -15.00 32.02
C LYS A 614 13.42 -13.52 32.17
N ARG A 615 12.52 -13.03 31.32
CA ARG A 615 12.07 -11.64 31.25
C ARG A 615 10.54 -11.64 31.11
N PRO A 616 9.79 -11.73 32.23
CA PRO A 616 8.32 -11.75 32.20
C PRO A 616 7.71 -10.57 31.46
N ASP A 617 8.38 -9.41 31.54
CA ASP A 617 7.95 -8.17 30.91
C ASP A 617 8.36 -8.08 29.42
N LEU A 618 9.06 -9.05 28.85
CA LEU A 618 9.47 -8.98 27.44
C LEU A 618 8.26 -9.17 26.52
N ILE A 619 8.03 -8.22 25.63
CA ILE A 619 6.93 -8.30 24.67
C ILE A 619 7.33 -9.23 23.52
N LEU A 620 6.52 -10.25 23.24
CA LEU A 620 6.68 -11.07 22.05
C LEU A 620 5.65 -10.66 21.00
N SER A 621 6.12 -10.09 19.89
CA SER A 621 5.28 -9.67 18.78
C SER A 621 5.56 -10.49 17.51
N THR A 622 4.62 -10.53 16.55
CA THR A 622 4.78 -11.26 15.30
C THR A 622 4.25 -10.49 14.08
N ALA A 623 4.99 -10.53 12.97
CA ALA A 623 4.52 -10.08 11.66
C ALA A 623 3.75 -11.20 10.96
N VAL A 624 2.51 -10.92 10.54
CA VAL A 624 1.64 -11.93 9.91
C VAL A 624 0.97 -11.41 8.65
N PHE A 625 0.65 -12.32 7.73
CA PHE A 625 -0.13 -11.94 6.56
C PHE A 625 -1.63 -11.84 6.89
N PRO A 626 -2.30 -10.78 6.43
CA PRO A 626 -3.74 -10.63 6.59
C PRO A 626 -4.48 -11.48 5.54
N ILE A 627 -4.33 -12.80 5.63
CA ILE A 627 -4.96 -13.81 4.75
C ILE A 627 -5.94 -14.63 5.61
N PRO A 628 -7.13 -15.02 5.11
CA PRO A 628 -8.06 -15.88 5.85
C PRO A 628 -7.37 -17.14 6.39
N LYS A 629 -7.76 -17.55 7.60
CA LYS A 629 -7.08 -18.61 8.37
C LYS A 629 -6.74 -19.85 7.55
N GLN A 630 -7.73 -20.47 6.92
CA GLN A 630 -7.54 -21.72 6.19
C GLN A 630 -6.54 -21.56 5.03
N GLN A 631 -6.73 -20.54 4.19
CA GLN A 631 -5.82 -20.24 3.08
C GLN A 631 -4.39 -19.98 3.58
N ARG A 632 -4.24 -19.32 4.73
CA ARG A 632 -2.92 -19.06 5.34
C ARG A 632 -2.26 -20.33 5.85
N LEU A 633 -3.01 -21.24 6.48
CA LEU A 633 -2.50 -22.53 6.93
C LEU A 633 -2.05 -23.39 5.75
N ASP A 634 -2.80 -23.41 4.66
CA ASP A 634 -2.47 -24.21 3.48
C ASP A 634 -1.27 -23.66 2.69
N SER A 635 -1.14 -22.32 2.63
CA SER A 635 -0.10 -21.66 1.82
C SER A 635 1.21 -21.41 2.57
N ILE A 636 1.18 -21.14 3.88
CA ILE A 636 2.38 -20.75 4.65
C ILE A 636 2.47 -21.36 6.06
N GLN A 637 1.48 -22.12 6.53
CA GLN A 637 1.47 -22.77 7.85
C GLN A 637 1.70 -21.78 9.03
N GLN A 638 1.10 -20.59 8.95
CA GLN A 638 1.18 -19.56 10.00
C GLN A 638 -0.14 -19.50 10.80
N HIS A 639 -0.16 -20.12 11.99
CA HIS A 639 -1.36 -20.24 12.83
C HIS A 639 -1.37 -19.26 14.01
N TRP A 640 -1.26 -17.97 13.72
CA TRP A 640 -1.10 -16.96 14.77
C TRP A 640 -2.32 -16.81 15.68
N GLU A 641 -3.53 -17.17 15.24
CA GLU A 641 -4.70 -17.18 16.10
C GLU A 641 -4.55 -18.17 17.24
N TYR A 642 -4.00 -19.35 16.94
CA TYR A 642 -3.70 -20.34 17.97
C TYR A 642 -2.66 -19.80 18.96
N TRP A 643 -1.61 -19.13 18.48
CA TRP A 643 -0.58 -18.56 19.38
C TRP A 643 -1.16 -17.47 20.30
N ALA A 644 -2.07 -16.66 19.79
CA ALA A 644 -2.75 -15.61 20.54
C ALA A 644 -3.72 -16.20 21.58
N GLN A 645 -4.53 -17.19 21.20
CA GLN A 645 -5.45 -17.90 22.11
C GLN A 645 -4.70 -18.62 23.24
N GLN A 646 -3.48 -19.08 22.99
CA GLN A 646 -2.63 -19.69 24.01
C GLN A 646 -1.78 -18.67 24.79
N GLU A 647 -1.94 -17.37 24.53
CA GLU A 647 -1.21 -16.26 25.16
C GLU A 647 0.33 -16.35 25.01
N TRP A 648 0.79 -17.00 23.95
CA TRP A 648 2.23 -17.12 23.68
C TRP A 648 2.81 -15.82 23.13
N ILE A 649 1.99 -15.01 22.47
CA ILE A 649 2.34 -13.72 21.91
C ILE A 649 1.51 -12.61 22.54
N ASP A 650 2.04 -11.39 22.52
CA ASP A 650 1.42 -10.21 23.13
C ASP A 650 0.85 -9.24 22.09
N LEU A 651 1.44 -9.23 20.88
CA LEU A 651 1.10 -8.31 19.80
C LEU A 651 1.21 -8.97 18.43
N VAL A 652 0.13 -8.91 17.65
CA VAL A 652 0.12 -9.29 16.24
C VAL A 652 0.19 -8.04 15.37
N VAL A 653 1.04 -8.06 14.36
CA VAL A 653 1.23 -6.95 13.42
C VAL A 653 0.92 -7.42 12.00
N LEU A 654 -0.21 -6.97 11.44
CA LEU A 654 -0.68 -7.36 10.11
C LEU A 654 0.12 -6.67 9.01
N MET A 655 0.65 -7.40 8.03
CA MET A 655 1.41 -6.84 6.91
C MET A 655 0.52 -6.34 5.75
N SER A 656 -0.25 -5.28 5.98
CA SER A 656 -1.27 -4.75 5.06
C SER A 656 -0.71 -3.79 3.98
N TYR A 657 0.50 -4.05 3.49
CA TYR A 657 1.35 -3.12 2.73
C TYR A 657 0.90 -2.77 1.30
N GLY A 658 -0.06 -3.52 0.76
CA GLY A 658 -0.59 -3.30 -0.59
C GLY A 658 -2.03 -2.83 -0.62
N PHE A 659 -2.66 -2.68 0.54
CA PHE A 659 -4.10 -2.50 0.61
C PHE A 659 -4.50 -1.05 0.37
N ASN A 660 -5.52 -0.85 -0.47
CA ASN A 660 -6.28 0.39 -0.46
C ASN A 660 -7.07 0.50 0.86
N ASN A 661 -7.77 1.62 1.09
CA ASN A 661 -8.47 1.85 2.36
C ASN A 661 -9.64 0.87 2.61
N GLU A 662 -10.34 0.46 1.56
CA GLU A 662 -11.43 -0.52 1.66
C GLU A 662 -10.87 -1.89 2.03
N GLU A 663 -9.84 -2.35 1.31
CA GLU A 663 -9.13 -3.61 1.61
C GLU A 663 -8.53 -3.59 3.01
N LEU A 664 -7.89 -2.49 3.41
CA LEU A 664 -7.32 -2.33 4.74
C LEU A 664 -8.40 -2.43 5.81
N SER A 665 -9.55 -1.78 5.60
CA SER A 665 -10.68 -1.81 6.52
C SER A 665 -11.28 -3.21 6.64
N LEU A 666 -11.59 -3.84 5.51
CA LEU A 666 -12.21 -5.16 5.45
C LEU A 666 -11.30 -6.22 6.06
N ASN A 667 -10.07 -6.38 5.54
CA ASN A 667 -9.16 -7.42 6.03
C ASN A 667 -8.78 -7.22 7.50
N THR A 668 -8.67 -5.97 7.98
CA THR A 668 -8.43 -5.74 9.42
C THR A 668 -9.66 -6.14 10.25
N THR A 669 -10.87 -5.77 9.81
CA THR A 669 -12.09 -6.06 10.57
C THR A 669 -12.42 -7.55 10.56
N ASP A 670 -12.36 -8.20 9.40
CA ASP A 670 -12.66 -9.62 9.24
C ASP A 670 -11.73 -10.47 10.13
N LEU A 671 -10.42 -10.19 10.12
CA LEU A 671 -9.48 -10.90 10.99
C LEU A 671 -9.71 -10.62 12.48
N LEU A 672 -10.20 -9.44 12.83
CA LEU A 672 -10.54 -9.09 14.21
C LEU A 672 -11.82 -9.78 14.69
N GLU A 673 -12.74 -10.11 13.79
CA GLU A 673 -14.00 -10.81 14.09
C GLU A 673 -13.82 -12.34 14.03
N GLU A 674 -13.13 -12.87 13.02
CA GLU A 674 -12.91 -14.32 12.80
C GLU A 674 -12.04 -14.98 13.87
N SER A 675 -11.16 -14.21 14.52
CA SER A 675 -10.11 -14.79 15.34
C SER A 675 -10.54 -15.13 16.77
N GLU A 676 -11.65 -14.57 17.28
CA GLU A 676 -12.08 -14.67 18.69
C GLU A 676 -10.92 -14.39 19.67
N ILE A 677 -9.98 -13.53 19.29
CA ILE A 677 -8.80 -13.21 20.09
C ILE A 677 -9.12 -12.04 21.01
N ASP A 678 -9.13 -12.35 22.30
CA ASP A 678 -9.40 -11.39 23.36
C ASP A 678 -8.16 -11.03 24.19
N SER A 679 -7.12 -11.88 24.19
CA SER A 679 -5.94 -11.76 25.09
C SER A 679 -4.66 -11.23 24.42
N THR A 680 -4.72 -10.85 23.14
CA THR A 680 -3.56 -10.38 22.35
C THR A 680 -3.93 -9.11 21.59
N LEU A 681 -3.04 -8.10 21.59
CA LEU A 681 -3.29 -6.86 20.84
C LEU A 681 -3.03 -7.06 19.35
N ILE A 682 -3.76 -6.32 18.50
CA ILE A 682 -3.61 -6.40 17.05
C ILE A 682 -3.48 -4.99 16.47
N ILE A 683 -2.44 -4.78 15.66
CA ILE A 683 -2.24 -3.54 14.89
C ILE A 683 -1.96 -3.86 13.42
N SER A 684 -2.22 -2.89 12.54
CA SER A 684 -1.98 -3.04 11.10
C SER A 684 -0.79 -2.23 10.62
N GLY A 685 -0.02 -2.85 9.72
CA GLY A 685 1.15 -2.28 9.06
C GLY A 685 0.78 -1.50 7.80
N ILE A 686 1.22 -0.25 7.69
CA ILE A 686 1.02 0.64 6.55
C ILE A 686 2.35 0.79 5.80
N ARG A 687 2.35 0.56 4.49
CA ARG A 687 3.55 0.80 3.68
C ARG A 687 3.72 2.30 3.38
N ILE A 688 4.90 2.84 3.69
CA ILE A 688 5.28 4.20 3.32
C ILE A 688 5.84 4.19 1.89
N ASN A 689 4.95 4.22 0.90
CA ASN A 689 5.30 4.42 -0.51
C ASN A 689 4.22 5.21 -1.26
N GLU A 690 3.25 5.75 -0.52
CA GLU A 690 2.11 6.50 -1.01
C GLU A 690 2.32 8.00 -0.78
N ASN A 691 1.39 8.81 -1.27
CA ASN A 691 1.32 10.23 -0.90
C ASN A 691 1.20 10.35 0.63
N ASP A 692 1.95 11.27 1.25
CA ASP A 692 1.99 11.46 2.70
C ASP A 692 0.59 11.64 3.32
N ALA A 693 -0.31 12.37 2.63
CA ALA A 693 -1.69 12.57 3.09
C ALA A 693 -2.50 11.27 3.07
N VAL A 694 -2.25 10.38 2.10
CA VAL A 694 -2.87 9.04 2.05
C VAL A 694 -2.38 8.18 3.21
N THR A 695 -1.09 8.28 3.55
CA THR A 695 -0.54 7.57 4.72
C THR A 695 -1.22 8.03 6.01
N VAL A 696 -1.40 9.35 6.19
CA VAL A 696 -2.12 9.90 7.36
C VAL A 696 -3.60 9.49 7.36
N ASP A 697 -4.27 9.46 6.20
CA ASP A 697 -5.65 9.00 6.09
C ASP A 697 -5.80 7.52 6.48
N LYS A 698 -4.86 6.65 6.09
CA LYS A 698 -4.81 5.25 6.53
C LYS A 698 -4.61 5.12 8.04
N MET A 699 -3.78 5.98 8.63
CA MET A 699 -3.63 6.01 10.09
C MET A 699 -4.96 6.39 10.78
N GLN A 700 -5.71 7.37 10.25
CA GLN A 700 -7.02 7.72 10.80
C GLN A 700 -8.05 6.61 10.58
N LEU A 701 -7.99 5.90 9.44
CA LEU A 701 -8.81 4.72 9.22
C LEU A 701 -8.59 3.69 10.35
N LEU A 702 -7.34 3.35 10.67
CA LEU A 702 -7.04 2.37 11.72
C LEU A 702 -7.52 2.83 13.11
N ARG A 703 -7.45 4.12 13.42
CA ARG A 703 -8.03 4.70 14.66
C ARG A 703 -9.55 4.61 14.73
N ASN A 704 -10.21 4.51 13.58
CA ASN A 704 -11.66 4.30 13.47
C ASN A 704 -12.05 2.81 13.45
N LEU A 705 -11.07 1.90 13.52
CA LEU A 705 -11.26 0.46 13.62
C LEU A 705 -10.96 -0.02 15.06
N PRO A 706 -11.40 -1.23 15.44
CA PRO A 706 -11.13 -1.79 16.77
C PRO A 706 -9.67 -2.28 16.92
N THR A 707 -8.70 -1.37 16.74
CA THR A 707 -7.26 -1.65 16.80
C THR A 707 -6.55 -0.85 17.89
N ASP A 708 -5.39 -1.34 18.32
CA ASP A 708 -4.60 -0.69 19.38
C ASP A 708 -3.54 0.28 18.86
N GLY A 709 -3.50 0.50 17.55
CA GLY A 709 -2.55 1.40 16.89
C GLY A 709 -2.18 0.93 15.50
N TYR A 710 -0.99 1.30 15.06
CA TYR A 710 -0.50 1.03 13.71
C TYR A 710 1.03 0.87 13.69
N ALA A 711 1.54 0.30 12.60
CA ALA A 711 2.97 0.19 12.35
C ALA A 711 3.31 0.73 10.94
N LEU A 712 4.36 1.53 10.81
CA LEU A 712 4.80 2.08 9.53
C LEU A 712 5.95 1.26 8.95
N PHE A 713 5.80 0.77 7.71
CA PHE A 713 6.77 -0.02 6.98
C PHE A 713 7.26 0.71 5.72
N ALA A 714 8.49 1.20 5.66
CA ALA A 714 9.53 1.17 6.68
C ALA A 714 10.23 2.54 6.73
N ALA A 715 11.17 2.68 7.66
CA ALA A 715 11.97 3.89 7.85
C ALA A 715 12.62 4.41 6.54
N GLU A 716 12.95 3.54 5.58
CA GLU A 716 13.43 3.95 4.25
C GLU A 716 12.47 4.91 3.51
N GLY A 717 11.16 4.72 3.66
CA GLY A 717 10.13 5.59 3.05
C GLY A 717 9.83 6.85 3.87
N PHE A 718 10.37 6.98 5.08
CA PHE A 718 10.06 8.06 6.01
C PHE A 718 10.76 9.37 5.63
N GLY A 719 10.15 10.10 4.70
CA GLY A 719 10.62 11.38 4.19
C GLY A 719 10.25 12.60 5.04
N PRO A 720 10.77 13.80 4.70
CA PRO A 720 10.57 15.03 5.46
C PRO A 720 9.13 15.56 5.44
N GLY A 721 8.34 15.23 4.40
CA GLY A 721 6.93 15.61 4.31
C GLY A 721 6.09 14.90 5.36
N LEU A 722 6.13 13.56 5.36
CA LEU A 722 5.47 12.74 6.37
C LEU A 722 5.97 13.05 7.78
N GLU A 723 7.28 13.23 7.98
CA GLU A 723 7.84 13.66 9.28
C GLU A 723 7.19 14.94 9.80
N ARG A 724 7.04 15.96 8.94
CA ARG A 724 6.40 17.23 9.31
C ARG A 724 4.94 17.02 9.73
N MET A 725 4.18 16.24 8.96
CA MET A 725 2.78 15.94 9.25
C MET A 725 2.65 15.14 10.56
N LEU A 726 3.51 14.15 10.78
CA LEU A 726 3.48 13.35 12.00
C LEU A 726 3.90 14.18 13.22
N ARG A 727 4.88 15.07 13.11
CA ARG A 727 5.22 15.98 14.22
C ARG A 727 4.04 16.86 14.65
N GLN A 728 3.23 17.32 13.69
CA GLN A 728 2.05 18.14 13.94
C GLN A 728 0.87 17.32 14.51
N THR A 729 0.70 16.08 14.05
CA THR A 729 -0.45 15.23 14.42
C THR A 729 -0.20 14.32 15.62
N GLN A 730 1.02 13.86 15.83
CA GLN A 730 1.35 12.87 16.85
C GLN A 730 1.94 13.50 18.11
N GLY A 731 2.61 14.66 17.98
CA GLY A 731 3.19 15.36 19.11
C GLY A 731 4.19 14.50 19.92
N ASP A 732 4.27 14.76 21.22
CA ASP A 732 5.21 14.14 22.17
C ASP A 732 4.80 12.70 22.57
N LEU A 733 5.76 11.95 23.13
CA LEU A 733 5.67 10.52 23.44
C LEU A 733 4.99 10.20 24.78
N ASN A 734 4.48 11.19 25.51
CA ASN A 734 3.94 11.03 26.87
C ASN A 734 2.60 10.28 26.98
N TYR A 735 2.17 9.57 25.93
CA TYR A 735 0.97 8.74 25.96
C TYR A 735 1.29 7.34 26.50
N PRO A 736 0.41 6.73 27.31
CA PRO A 736 0.62 5.38 27.80
C PRO A 736 0.63 4.37 26.65
N LEU A 737 1.64 3.49 26.61
CA LEU A 737 1.72 2.38 25.67
C LEU A 737 0.68 1.31 26.04
N PRO A 738 -0.24 0.91 25.13
CA PRO A 738 -1.32 -0.02 25.44
C PRO A 738 -0.87 -1.35 26.05
N TYR A 739 0.20 -1.98 25.55
CA TYR A 739 0.70 -3.25 26.11
C TYR A 739 1.47 -3.11 27.44
N ARG A 740 1.79 -1.88 27.88
CA ARG A 740 2.46 -1.61 29.17
C ARG A 740 1.53 -1.09 30.24
N GLN A 741 0.66 -0.17 29.85
CA GLN A 741 -0.24 0.55 30.74
C GLN A 741 -1.68 0.41 30.22
N PRO A 742 -2.20 -0.82 30.07
CA PRO A 742 -3.45 -1.06 29.36
C PRO A 742 -4.63 -0.36 30.04
N PHE A 743 -4.72 -0.35 31.37
CA PHE A 743 -5.81 0.32 32.09
C PHE A 743 -5.77 1.85 31.95
N VAL A 744 -4.58 2.45 31.97
CA VAL A 744 -4.41 3.90 31.77
C VAL A 744 -4.73 4.28 30.32
N ALA A 745 -4.25 3.49 29.35
CA ALA A 745 -4.55 3.69 27.93
C ALA A 745 -6.05 3.56 27.65
N LEU A 746 -6.73 2.57 28.26
CA LEU A 746 -8.17 2.35 28.19
C LEU A 746 -8.95 3.58 28.67
N ALA A 747 -8.64 4.08 29.87
CA ALA A 747 -9.28 5.26 30.44
C ALA A 747 -9.06 6.50 29.55
N LYS A 748 -7.84 6.71 29.04
CA LYS A 748 -7.51 7.83 28.15
C LYS A 748 -8.23 7.77 26.80
N ARG A 749 -8.35 6.58 26.20
CA ARG A 749 -9.09 6.40 24.95
C ARG A 749 -10.59 6.67 25.13
N TYR A 750 -11.18 6.21 26.24
CA TYR A 750 -12.58 6.51 26.56
C TYR A 750 -12.80 8.00 26.81
N GLN A 751 -11.89 8.65 27.55
CA GLN A 751 -11.90 10.09 27.74
C GLN A 751 -11.89 10.84 26.39
N GLY A 752 -11.15 10.34 25.39
CA GLY A 752 -11.16 10.89 24.03
C GLY A 752 -12.53 10.82 23.35
N LEU A 753 -13.28 9.72 23.53
CA LEU A 753 -14.68 9.62 23.05
C LEU A 753 -15.59 10.62 23.77
N GLN A 754 -15.45 10.73 25.10
CA GLN A 754 -16.23 11.65 25.92
C GLN A 754 -16.05 13.12 25.47
N LYS A 755 -14.81 13.53 25.19
CA LYS A 755 -14.50 14.86 24.66
C LYS A 755 -15.13 15.09 23.29
N GLU A 756 -15.07 14.11 22.41
CA GLU A 756 -15.66 14.21 21.08
C GLU A 756 -17.18 14.38 21.14
N TRP A 757 -17.88 13.58 21.95
CA TRP A 757 -19.32 13.74 22.14
C TRP A 757 -19.68 15.07 22.81
N GLY A 758 -18.92 15.49 23.81
CA GLY A 758 -19.11 16.79 24.48
C GLY A 758 -18.91 17.98 23.53
N PHE A 759 -17.92 17.89 22.62
CA PHE A 759 -17.74 18.86 21.53
C PHE A 759 -19.01 18.91 20.66
N LEU A 760 -19.47 17.78 20.13
CA LEU A 760 -20.64 17.76 19.24
C LEU A 760 -21.91 18.30 19.92
N LEU A 761 -22.13 18.00 21.19
CA LEU A 761 -23.26 18.54 21.96
C LEU A 761 -23.18 20.06 22.12
N THR A 762 -22.02 20.57 22.53
CA THR A 762 -21.77 22.01 22.71
C THR A 762 -22.11 22.79 21.44
N TYR A 763 -21.88 22.18 20.27
CA TYR A 763 -22.09 22.78 18.97
C TYR A 763 -23.40 22.36 18.27
N ASN A 764 -24.31 21.69 18.98
CA ASN A 764 -25.58 21.21 18.45
C ASN A 764 -25.41 20.33 17.19
N GLN A 765 -24.37 19.48 17.18
CA GLN A 765 -24.03 18.54 16.11
C GLN A 765 -24.30 17.08 16.48
N LEU A 766 -24.66 16.79 17.74
CA LEU A 766 -25.14 15.48 18.16
C LEU A 766 -26.67 15.48 18.21
N GLN A 767 -27.31 14.72 17.32
CA GLN A 767 -28.77 14.61 17.26
C GLN A 767 -29.25 13.54 18.23
N MET A 768 -30.01 13.94 19.24
CA MET A 768 -30.59 13.06 20.25
C MET A 768 -31.72 13.79 20.97
N ASP A 769 -32.82 13.09 21.28
CA ASP A 769 -33.90 13.69 22.08
C ASP A 769 -33.47 13.92 23.54
N ASN A 770 -34.09 14.90 24.20
CA ASN A 770 -33.70 15.36 25.54
C ASN A 770 -33.71 14.24 26.60
N LYS A 771 -34.64 13.28 26.51
CA LYS A 771 -34.75 12.21 27.52
C LYS A 771 -33.61 11.21 27.32
N THR A 772 -33.42 10.75 26.09
CA THR A 772 -32.31 9.87 25.71
C THR A 772 -30.96 10.50 26.05
N MET A 773 -30.81 11.81 25.83
CA MET A 773 -29.60 12.57 26.13
C MET A 773 -29.26 12.61 27.62
N GLN A 774 -30.26 12.77 28.49
CA GLN A 774 -30.05 12.70 29.94
C GLN A 774 -29.59 11.30 30.36
N GLU A 775 -30.32 10.26 29.96
CA GLU A 775 -30.00 8.87 30.29
C GLU A 775 -28.60 8.46 29.79
N TRP A 776 -28.27 8.78 28.55
CA TRP A 776 -26.97 8.50 27.94
C TRP A 776 -25.82 9.22 28.68
N SER A 777 -26.02 10.49 29.05
CA SER A 777 -24.95 11.28 29.70
C SER A 777 -24.54 10.74 31.07
N GLU A 778 -25.48 10.20 31.83
CA GLU A 778 -25.22 9.56 33.12
C GLU A 778 -24.38 8.28 32.95
N GLU A 779 -24.71 7.46 31.95
CA GLU A 779 -24.00 6.21 31.63
C GLU A 779 -22.59 6.50 31.09
N VAL A 780 -22.40 7.60 30.36
CA VAL A 780 -21.06 8.05 29.92
C VAL A 780 -20.17 8.38 31.12
N ASP A 781 -20.65 9.23 32.03
CA ASP A 781 -19.86 9.64 33.20
C ASP A 781 -19.62 8.45 34.16
N PHE A 782 -20.60 7.55 34.28
CA PHE A 782 -20.46 6.37 35.11
C PHE A 782 -19.41 5.38 34.57
N LEU A 783 -19.39 5.12 33.26
CA LEU A 783 -18.37 4.30 32.64
C LEU A 783 -16.98 4.96 32.76
N ALA A 784 -16.86 6.28 32.53
CA ALA A 784 -15.60 7.01 32.72
C ALA A 784 -15.04 6.80 34.14
N ASN A 785 -15.88 6.96 35.17
CA ASN A 785 -15.48 6.75 36.56
C ASN A 785 -15.05 5.30 36.84
N SER A 786 -15.76 4.32 36.28
CA SER A 786 -15.40 2.91 36.43
C SER A 786 -14.04 2.59 35.81
N LEU A 787 -13.74 3.15 34.63
CA LEU A 787 -12.46 2.97 33.94
C LEU A 787 -11.31 3.70 34.64
N ASN A 788 -11.54 4.94 35.11
CA ASN A 788 -10.54 5.69 35.87
C ASN A 788 -10.20 4.99 37.19
N ARG A 789 -11.20 4.47 37.90
CA ARG A 789 -10.97 3.69 39.12
C ARG A 789 -10.14 2.44 38.87
N LEU A 790 -10.41 1.74 37.76
CA LEU A 790 -9.61 0.59 37.35
C LEU A 790 -8.16 0.99 37.00
N ALA A 791 -7.96 2.13 36.36
CA ALA A 791 -6.63 2.65 36.05
C ALA A 791 -5.83 3.05 37.31
N GLU A 792 -6.50 3.58 38.34
CA GLU A 792 -5.89 3.95 39.62
C GLU A 792 -5.62 2.76 40.54
N ASP A 793 -6.53 1.77 40.54
CA ASP A 793 -6.48 0.58 41.38
C ASP A 793 -6.84 -0.69 40.57
N PRO A 794 -5.86 -1.31 39.87
CA PRO A 794 -6.06 -2.53 39.13
C PRO A 794 -6.34 -3.73 40.05
N SER A 795 -7.61 -4.03 40.28
CA SER A 795 -8.06 -5.17 41.09
C SER A 795 -9.14 -5.97 40.37
N SER A 796 -9.27 -7.27 40.67
CA SER A 796 -10.28 -8.14 40.02
C SER A 796 -11.71 -7.61 40.22
N LYS A 797 -11.97 -6.90 41.33
CA LYS A 797 -13.24 -6.22 41.60
C LYS A 797 -13.48 -5.04 40.64
N ASN A 798 -12.49 -4.16 40.48
CA ASN A 798 -12.63 -3.00 39.59
C ASN A 798 -12.65 -3.45 38.12
N LEU A 799 -11.93 -4.52 37.77
CA LEU A 799 -11.94 -5.14 36.44
C LEU A 799 -13.34 -5.64 36.09
N LEU A 800 -13.94 -6.45 36.96
CA LEU A 800 -15.29 -6.97 36.76
C LEU A 800 -16.33 -5.84 36.63
N SER A 801 -16.20 -4.80 37.46
CA SER A 801 -17.06 -3.60 37.37
C SER A 801 -16.92 -2.92 36.00
N ALA A 802 -15.69 -2.68 35.54
CA ALA A 802 -15.43 -2.07 34.24
C ALA A 802 -15.98 -2.91 33.07
N GLN A 803 -15.78 -4.23 33.11
CA GLN A 803 -16.30 -5.16 32.09
C GLN A 803 -17.83 -5.09 32.00
N ILE A 804 -18.53 -5.21 33.15
CA ILE A 804 -19.99 -5.15 33.19
C ILE A 804 -20.51 -3.83 32.63
N HIS A 805 -19.91 -2.71 33.02
CA HIS A 805 -20.36 -1.39 32.59
C HIS A 805 -20.05 -1.13 31.12
N LEU A 806 -18.86 -1.49 30.63
CA LEU A 806 -18.51 -1.33 29.22
C LEU A 806 -19.42 -2.17 28.31
N SER A 807 -19.63 -3.45 28.63
CA SER A 807 -20.52 -4.31 27.85
C SER A 807 -21.98 -3.83 27.91
N SER A 808 -22.44 -3.32 29.07
CA SER A 808 -23.78 -2.71 29.20
C SER A 808 -23.91 -1.45 28.33
N PHE A 809 -22.93 -0.55 28.41
CA PHE A 809 -22.89 0.69 27.63
C PHE A 809 -22.93 0.40 26.13
N ARG A 810 -22.11 -0.55 25.65
CA ARG A 810 -22.06 -0.95 24.23
C ARG A 810 -23.40 -1.48 23.72
N ARG A 811 -24.09 -2.32 24.50
CA ARG A 811 -25.42 -2.85 24.11
C ARG A 811 -26.49 -1.76 23.96
N LYS A 812 -26.40 -0.69 24.75
CA LYS A 812 -27.35 0.45 24.70
C LYS A 812 -26.94 1.52 23.68
N PHE A 813 -25.69 1.52 23.23
CA PHE A 813 -25.13 2.59 22.40
C PHE A 813 -25.90 2.85 21.11
N ASP A 814 -26.28 1.79 20.40
CA ASP A 814 -27.02 1.90 19.14
C ASP A 814 -28.41 2.52 19.31
N TYR A 815 -29.06 2.25 20.45
CA TYR A 815 -30.33 2.88 20.79
C TYR A 815 -30.16 4.38 20.99
N TRP A 816 -29.13 4.81 21.73
CA TRP A 816 -28.86 6.23 21.97
C TRP A 816 -28.47 6.98 20.70
N MET A 817 -27.69 6.35 19.81
CA MET A 817 -27.18 6.99 18.59
C MET A 817 -28.12 6.89 17.38
N TRP A 818 -29.29 6.26 17.53
CA TRP A 818 -30.18 5.93 16.41
C TRP A 818 -30.55 7.15 15.54
N GLU A 819 -30.89 8.28 16.17
CA GLU A 819 -31.23 9.51 15.43
C GLU A 819 -30.01 10.06 14.68
N HIS A 820 -28.88 10.24 15.38
CA HIS A 820 -27.63 10.73 14.80
C HIS A 820 -27.07 9.85 13.68
N GLN A 821 -27.26 8.54 13.79
CA GLN A 821 -26.78 7.56 12.81
C GLN A 821 -27.38 7.77 11.43
N SER A 822 -28.61 8.29 11.34
CA SER A 822 -29.31 8.51 10.07
C SER A 822 -28.53 9.45 9.14
N ASP A 823 -27.88 10.48 9.70
CA ASP A 823 -27.11 11.47 8.95
C ASP A 823 -25.58 11.27 9.07
N ASN A 824 -25.11 10.52 10.07
CA ASN A 824 -23.69 10.40 10.43
C ASN A 824 -23.24 8.94 10.65
N ALA A 825 -23.73 8.02 9.82
CA ALA A 825 -23.48 6.58 9.96
C ALA A 825 -21.99 6.21 10.12
N TYR A 826 -21.09 6.83 9.36
CA TYR A 826 -19.64 6.57 9.48
C TYR A 826 -19.09 6.96 10.87
N GLN A 827 -19.52 8.10 11.42
CA GLN A 827 -19.06 8.58 12.71
C GLN A 827 -19.57 7.66 13.84
N VAL A 828 -20.84 7.27 13.79
CA VAL A 828 -21.40 6.30 14.75
C VAL A 828 -20.67 4.95 14.66
N LYS A 829 -20.37 4.46 13.45
CA LYS A 829 -19.60 3.23 13.26
C LYS A 829 -18.17 3.34 13.80
N SER A 830 -17.51 4.49 13.64
CA SER A 830 -16.20 4.75 14.26
C SER A 830 -16.29 4.67 15.79
N TRP A 831 -17.32 5.23 16.42
CA TRP A 831 -17.50 5.13 17.88
C TRP A 831 -17.77 3.70 18.34
N GLN A 832 -18.62 2.95 17.63
CA GLN A 832 -18.86 1.52 17.91
C GLN A 832 -17.56 0.72 17.85
N ASN A 833 -16.75 0.94 16.80
CA ASN A 833 -15.47 0.29 16.61
C ASN A 833 -14.47 0.67 17.73
N ARG A 834 -14.40 1.95 18.10
CA ARG A 834 -13.53 2.41 19.19
C ARG A 834 -13.95 1.81 20.53
N LEU A 835 -15.25 1.71 20.82
CA LEU A 835 -15.77 1.03 22.01
C LEU A 835 -15.46 -0.48 22.00
N ALA A 836 -15.51 -1.13 20.84
CA ALA A 836 -15.08 -2.52 20.69
C ALA A 836 -13.56 -2.67 20.93
N GLY A 837 -12.75 -1.72 20.45
CA GLY A 837 -11.32 -1.66 20.76
C GLY A 837 -11.04 -1.51 22.27
N LEU A 838 -11.86 -0.75 23.01
CA LEU A 838 -11.75 -0.66 24.47
C LEU A 838 -12.01 -2.02 25.14
N GLU A 839 -12.99 -2.78 24.66
CA GLU A 839 -13.28 -4.12 25.21
C GLU A 839 -12.11 -5.07 24.95
N LYS A 840 -11.53 -5.06 23.74
CA LYS A 840 -10.34 -5.85 23.42
C LYS A 840 -9.14 -5.48 24.31
N LEU A 841 -8.88 -4.19 24.49
CA LEU A 841 -7.80 -3.74 25.36
C LEU A 841 -8.05 -4.13 26.83
N LEU A 842 -9.30 -4.09 27.30
CA LEU A 842 -9.68 -4.53 28.65
C LEU A 842 -9.49 -6.05 28.83
N ASN A 843 -9.83 -6.84 27.81
CA ASN A 843 -9.61 -8.29 27.81
C ASN A 843 -8.12 -8.62 27.84
N TYR A 844 -7.30 -7.96 27.01
CA TYR A 844 -5.85 -8.05 27.09
C TYR A 844 -5.33 -7.67 28.49
N ALA A 845 -5.85 -6.58 29.07
CA ALA A 845 -5.43 -6.10 30.39
C ALA A 845 -5.72 -7.11 31.51
N SER A 846 -6.79 -7.90 31.37
CA SER A 846 -7.21 -8.86 32.40
C SER A 846 -6.12 -9.87 32.77
N ARG A 847 -5.22 -10.21 31.84
CA ARG A 847 -4.07 -11.10 32.07
C ARG A 847 -3.01 -10.53 33.02
N THR A 848 -3.08 -9.24 33.31
CA THR A 848 -2.12 -8.52 34.17
C THR A 848 -2.60 -8.41 35.62
N ILE A 849 -3.82 -8.87 35.92
CA ILE A 849 -4.37 -8.92 37.27
C ILE A 849 -4.30 -10.37 37.74
N ASP A 850 -3.58 -10.59 38.84
CA ASP A 850 -3.43 -11.89 39.51
C ASP A 850 -4.73 -12.42 40.15
#